data_AF-A0A284VR73-F1
#
_entry.id   AF-A0A284VR73-F1
#
_cell.length_a   1.000
_cell.length_b   1.000
_cell.length_c   1.000
_cell.angle_alpha   90.00
_cell.angle_beta   90.00
_cell.angle_gamma   90.00
#
_symmetry.space_group_name_H-M   'P 1'
#
loop_
_entity.id
_entity.type
_entity.pdbx_description
1 polymer ?
#
loop_
_entity_poly.entity_id
_entity_poly.type
_entity_poly.pdbx_seq_one_letter_code
_entity_poly.pdbx_strand_id
1 'polypeptide(L)'
;MIKGNICAERLLKIAIGITILILLSGGIAGAAPSTGNRVWDGSKGMPTTYTWNSYSFAGFYYNLNDNLGTEQLTIRNIKRTIDEGDIRYTTAPAEVSFGYSGFGKYQVIGFMADKYFAGYTKNSIVSNKEVKSTLGKSQLHRVLLDDNDKRIVAEGGTLTLKEGYVLKMKEVDIGAGPGQIWITLLKDGNEVDNGVVSGDSAYIYSKKVGSVIDLPIIAVHFDNVFRGREVNAAFVRGVFQLSESFTLVRNGDRYGEMEISDVGLGGIDMENRNSISLSPGNTVDLMGDLKLTVADSDVLRFALSVEKTGTFEVRGTVYPAIDEWTPLNFGLNVGGTNIGFYYDIDQDIGNENLRIEQISGSSIPRGKLKYSTSSQEIGFGYSGFGKYQVIGFMADKYFAGFTKNSAISGKEVKSTLGRNQLHRVLIDDDTKRIVSQGSTLTLKEGYVLKMKDIDIGAGQGQILIALLKDGSEVDTDVVSGQDTYIYSKKVGAESDLPIIAINFDDIFRGREVNAAFVRGIFQISESFIPVKTGDRYGEMEISSVDANSIRMENKNSIGLSSGSTVDLMGNIKFRVADSSDVRLYPFVMVTPEMIANQLLIDAPARASAGDAIIVKVTAGGKAVEGASVGIDSDTVQTDRDGIVNYTLKKTLDGGLYNLTATKLGYQKASKGIEIKEYIENRLSIDAPVKANQFETITIKVTQNDLPVSGVTVLFDNITAGQTDSSGAVKYTLEESGTHTIYASKSGYTTAARDIDIRMPYSEYKALDINIDPEVVSTGQTAVIRSNVTNAGTKKDTLPVVLIINNTEVGSKPVTLAPGEVKEITFNQEVALPAGNYTVEILGQKKLIEVRESSPVNIFLILGIIIVVGAIIIYYMTAKKSIFEVIKKPK
;
A
#
# COMPACT_ATOMS: atom_id res chain seq x y z
N MET A 1 -23.57 20.72 59.80
CA MET A 1 -22.98 21.75 58.93
C MET A 1 -21.49 21.45 58.82
N ILE A 2 -21.07 20.79 57.75
CA ILE A 2 -20.43 21.37 56.54
C ILE A 2 -18.93 21.69 56.74
N LYS A 3 -18.14 20.89 56.01
CA LYS A 3 -16.86 21.13 55.32
C LYS A 3 -15.55 21.29 56.11
N GLY A 4 -14.56 20.51 55.67
CA GLY A 4 -13.17 20.97 55.56
C GLY A 4 -12.10 19.86 55.57
N ASN A 5 -11.61 19.53 54.37
CA ASN A 5 -10.26 19.03 54.05
C ASN A 5 -9.84 17.62 54.52
N ILE A 6 -9.81 16.69 53.57
CA ILE A 6 -8.76 15.66 53.50
C ILE A 6 -8.05 15.84 52.16
N CYS A 7 -6.85 16.39 52.25
CA CYS A 7 -5.86 16.50 51.18
C CYS A 7 -4.76 15.50 51.53
N ALA A 8 -4.70 14.38 50.82
CA ALA A 8 -3.51 13.52 50.77
C ALA A 8 -3.57 12.63 49.53
N GLU A 9 -2.42 12.51 48.86
CA GLU A 9 -2.10 11.59 47.75
C GLU A 9 -2.50 12.00 46.32
N ARG A 10 -1.86 13.07 45.82
CA ARG A 10 -1.40 13.11 44.43
C ARG A 10 0.13 12.95 44.42
N LEU A 11 0.58 11.70 44.42
CA LEU A 11 1.96 11.35 44.13
C LEU A 11 2.15 11.28 42.60
N LEU A 12 2.91 12.26 42.12
CA LEU A 12 3.71 12.33 40.90
C LEU A 12 3.93 10.98 40.17
N LYS A 13 3.09 10.66 39.18
CA LYS A 13 3.40 9.65 38.16
C LYS A 13 4.24 10.31 37.05
N ILE A 14 5.55 10.36 37.24
CA ILE A 14 6.48 10.51 36.11
C ILE A 14 6.74 9.09 35.61
N ALA A 15 6.02 8.70 34.55
CA ALA A 15 6.31 7.48 33.82
C ALA A 15 7.61 7.71 33.03
N ILE A 16 8.73 7.27 33.59
CA ILE A 16 9.93 7.02 32.79
C ILE A 16 9.64 5.71 32.06
N GLY A 17 9.28 5.80 30.78
CA GLY A 17 9.11 4.66 29.90
C GLY A 17 10.44 3.97 29.63
N ILE A 18 10.92 3.16 30.58
CA ILE A 18 11.87 2.09 30.30
C ILE A 18 11.02 0.89 29.91
N THR A 19 10.91 0.62 28.61
CA THR A 19 10.36 -0.64 28.10
C THR A 19 11.36 -1.74 28.43
N ILE A 20 11.29 -2.28 29.65
CA ILE A 20 12.03 -3.49 30.04
C ILE A 20 11.32 -4.67 29.37
N LEU A 21 11.96 -5.18 28.33
CA LEU A 21 11.60 -6.45 27.69
C LEU A 21 12.08 -7.59 28.60
N ILE A 22 11.15 -8.28 29.27
CA ILE A 22 11.44 -9.58 29.88
C ILE A 22 11.29 -10.63 28.78
N LEU A 23 12.37 -10.86 28.03
CA LEU A 23 12.54 -12.07 27.22
C LEU A 23 13.02 -13.18 28.17
N LEU A 24 12.11 -14.06 28.58
CA LEU A 24 12.47 -15.32 29.22
C LEU A 24 13.05 -16.26 28.15
N SER A 25 14.37 -16.21 27.94
CA SER A 25 15.12 -17.27 27.27
C SER A 25 15.42 -18.37 28.30
N GLY A 26 14.62 -19.44 28.25
CA GLY A 26 14.83 -20.62 29.08
C GLY A 26 14.37 -21.87 28.35
N GLY A 27 15.32 -22.65 27.85
CA GLY A 27 15.08 -23.97 27.27
C GLY A 27 14.51 -24.94 28.31
N ILE A 28 13.19 -25.06 28.33
CA ILE A 28 12.40 -26.16 28.88
C ILE A 28 11.19 -26.22 27.94
N ALA A 29 10.69 -27.41 27.56
CA ALA A 29 9.55 -27.60 26.64
C ALA A 29 8.45 -26.55 26.90
N GLY A 30 8.45 -25.51 26.07
CA GLY A 30 8.08 -24.16 26.49
C GLY A 30 6.69 -23.79 26.05
N ALA A 31 5.94 -23.10 26.92
CA ALA A 31 4.66 -22.52 26.58
C ALA A 31 4.74 -21.74 25.25
N ALA A 32 3.70 -21.84 24.41
CA ALA A 32 3.63 -21.07 23.18
C ALA A 32 3.85 -19.57 23.47
N PRO A 33 4.58 -18.85 22.61
CA PRO A 33 4.96 -17.48 22.91
C PRO A 33 3.73 -16.58 22.95
N SER A 34 3.70 -15.63 23.89
CA SER A 34 2.62 -14.63 24.03
C SER A 34 2.74 -13.44 23.06
N THR A 35 3.74 -13.47 22.19
CA THR A 35 4.00 -12.52 21.10
C THR A 35 4.84 -13.19 20.01
N GLY A 36 5.27 -12.46 18.99
CA GLY A 36 6.20 -12.95 17.97
C GLY A 36 5.55 -13.53 16.72
N ASN A 37 4.30 -13.99 16.80
CA ASN A 37 3.52 -14.45 15.65
C ASN A 37 2.46 -13.42 15.27
N ARG A 38 2.24 -13.26 13.97
CA ARG A 38 1.17 -12.44 13.39
C ARG A 38 -0.20 -13.14 13.48
N VAL A 39 -0.21 -14.47 13.56
CA VAL A 39 -1.43 -15.30 13.64
C VAL A 39 -1.55 -15.88 15.04
N TRP A 40 -2.72 -15.73 15.65
CA TRP A 40 -3.12 -16.47 16.84
C TRP A 40 -3.85 -17.75 16.42
N ASP A 41 -3.48 -18.89 17.00
CA ASP A 41 -4.05 -20.20 16.70
C ASP A 41 -4.33 -20.98 17.98
N GLY A 42 -5.62 -21.18 18.28
CA GLY A 42 -6.06 -21.88 19.48
C GLY A 42 -5.66 -23.35 19.52
N SER A 43 -5.42 -23.99 18.36
CA SER A 43 -4.98 -25.38 18.30
C SER A 43 -3.50 -25.58 18.64
N LYS A 44 -2.70 -24.50 18.60
CA LYS A 44 -1.25 -24.51 18.90
C LYS A 44 -0.93 -24.16 20.35
N GLY A 45 -1.94 -24.14 21.23
CA GLY A 45 -1.77 -23.85 22.65
C GLY A 45 -1.31 -22.43 22.95
N MET A 46 -1.57 -21.48 22.02
CA MET A 46 -1.27 -20.07 22.23
C MET A 46 -2.06 -19.51 23.41
N PRO A 47 -1.46 -18.59 24.21
CA PRO A 47 -2.14 -18.04 25.38
C PRO A 47 -3.37 -17.22 24.97
N THR A 48 -4.40 -17.23 25.80
CA THR A 48 -5.63 -16.44 25.62
C THR A 48 -5.44 -14.95 25.93
N THR A 49 -4.26 -14.56 26.40
CA THR A 49 -3.77 -13.18 26.38
C THR A 49 -2.60 -13.11 25.43
N TYR A 50 -2.76 -12.37 24.33
CA TYR A 50 -1.78 -12.30 23.26
C TYR A 50 -1.48 -10.85 22.87
N THR A 51 -0.21 -10.53 22.59
CA THR A 51 0.23 -9.19 22.25
C THR A 51 0.98 -9.15 20.92
N TRP A 52 0.51 -8.31 20.01
CA TRP A 52 1.28 -7.83 18.86
C TRP A 52 2.01 -6.55 19.22
N ASN A 53 3.27 -6.42 18.83
CA ASN A 53 4.07 -5.22 19.03
C ASN A 53 4.86 -4.88 17.77
N SER A 54 5.52 -3.73 17.76
CA SER A 54 6.33 -3.28 16.61
C SER A 54 7.51 -4.19 16.24
N TYR A 55 7.85 -5.22 17.02
CA TYR A 55 8.84 -6.22 16.61
C TYR A 55 8.19 -7.39 15.87
N SER A 56 7.01 -7.82 16.31
CA SER A 56 6.33 -9.02 15.80
C SER A 56 5.31 -8.76 14.69
N PHE A 57 4.73 -7.55 14.63
CA PHE A 57 3.72 -7.22 13.63
C PHE A 57 4.23 -6.19 12.61
N ALA A 58 4.35 -6.62 11.36
CA ALA A 58 4.89 -5.83 10.26
C ALA A 58 4.11 -4.54 9.94
N GLY A 59 2.83 -4.48 10.33
CA GLY A 59 2.01 -3.29 10.11
C GLY A 59 2.43 -2.10 10.97
N PHE A 60 2.88 -2.33 12.20
CA PHE A 60 3.27 -1.25 13.12
C PHE A 60 4.59 -0.58 12.73
N TYR A 61 4.69 0.71 13.07
CA TYR A 61 5.91 1.48 12.86
C TYR A 61 7.08 0.87 13.65
N TYR A 62 8.20 0.67 12.95
CA TYR A 62 9.45 0.20 13.55
C TYR A 62 10.66 0.86 12.89
N ASN A 63 11.51 1.48 13.69
CA ASN A 63 12.81 2.00 13.29
C ASN A 63 13.88 0.96 13.63
N LEU A 64 14.41 0.30 12.60
CA LEU A 64 15.40 -0.76 12.74
C LEU A 64 16.76 -0.26 13.28
N ASN A 65 17.17 0.95 12.92
CA ASN A 65 18.46 1.53 13.31
C ASN A 65 18.48 1.76 14.83
N ASP A 66 17.45 2.46 15.33
CA ASP A 66 17.30 2.80 16.75
C ASP A 66 16.68 1.66 17.59
N ASN A 67 16.36 0.51 16.97
CA ASN A 67 15.67 -0.61 17.58
C ASN A 67 14.32 -0.24 18.23
N LEU A 68 13.58 0.67 17.60
CA LEU A 68 12.51 1.40 18.25
C LEU A 68 11.15 1.13 17.60
N GLY A 69 10.19 0.75 18.42
CA GLY A 69 8.77 0.79 18.08
C GLY A 69 7.95 1.21 19.30
N THR A 70 6.73 1.65 19.06
CA THR A 70 5.92 2.33 20.09
C THR A 70 4.56 1.69 20.30
N GLU A 71 4.08 0.89 19.35
CA GLU A 71 2.72 0.38 19.30
C GLU A 71 2.62 -1.04 19.86
N GLN A 72 1.56 -1.28 20.63
CA GLN A 72 1.20 -2.61 21.12
C GLN A 72 -0.32 -2.79 21.06
N LEU A 73 -0.76 -3.97 20.64
CA LEU A 73 -2.16 -4.40 20.70
C LEU A 73 -2.23 -5.71 21.46
N THR A 74 -2.95 -5.72 22.58
CA THR A 74 -3.18 -6.90 23.41
C THR A 74 -4.65 -7.29 23.34
N ILE A 75 -4.92 -8.57 23.10
CA ILE A 75 -6.25 -9.15 23.29
C ILE A 75 -6.18 -10.10 24.47
N ARG A 76 -7.11 -9.94 25.42
CA ARG A 76 -7.28 -10.79 26.61
C ARG A 76 -8.48 -11.71 26.42
N ASN A 77 -8.53 -12.77 27.23
CA ASN A 77 -9.63 -13.72 27.28
C ASN A 77 -10.10 -14.22 25.91
N ILE A 78 -9.15 -14.45 24.99
CA ILE A 78 -9.44 -14.78 23.59
C ILE A 78 -10.39 -15.97 23.49
N LYS A 79 -11.54 -15.71 22.87
CA LYS A 79 -12.61 -16.65 22.53
C LYS A 79 -13.35 -16.12 21.30
N ARG A 80 -14.38 -16.83 20.82
CA ARG A 80 -15.14 -16.44 19.62
C ARG A 80 -15.84 -15.08 19.72
N THR A 81 -16.06 -14.58 20.93
CA THR A 81 -16.59 -13.24 21.19
C THR A 81 -15.65 -12.57 22.16
N ILE A 82 -14.95 -11.52 21.73
CA ILE A 82 -14.11 -10.72 22.63
C ILE A 82 -15.02 -9.75 23.36
N ASP A 83 -14.93 -9.70 24.68
CA ASP A 83 -15.79 -8.85 25.50
C ASP A 83 -15.33 -7.37 25.39
N GLU A 84 -16.20 -6.43 25.80
CA GLU A 84 -15.84 -5.01 25.93
C GLU A 84 -14.59 -4.83 26.81
N GLY A 85 -13.64 -4.00 26.36
CA GLY A 85 -12.38 -3.71 27.07
C GLY A 85 -11.30 -4.79 27.00
N ASP A 86 -11.56 -5.95 26.38
CA ASP A 86 -10.58 -7.05 26.28
C ASP A 86 -9.58 -6.86 25.13
N ILE A 87 -9.81 -5.95 24.19
CA ILE A 87 -8.80 -5.45 23.24
C ILE A 87 -8.28 -4.13 23.75
N ARG A 88 -6.96 -4.06 23.99
CA ARG A 88 -6.27 -2.83 24.38
C ARG A 88 -5.17 -2.50 23.39
N TYR A 89 -5.20 -1.29 22.85
CA TYR A 89 -4.11 -0.70 22.09
C TYR A 89 -3.41 0.35 22.95
N THR A 90 -2.08 0.36 22.92
CA THR A 90 -1.28 1.37 23.62
C THR A 90 -0.15 1.83 22.73
N THR A 91 0.14 3.13 22.76
CA THR A 91 1.31 3.70 22.09
C THR A 91 1.90 4.84 22.89
N ALA A 92 3.23 4.96 22.92
CA ALA A 92 3.95 5.96 23.72
C ALA A 92 5.03 6.67 22.90
N PRO A 93 5.25 7.99 23.08
CA PRO A 93 6.31 8.70 22.39
C PRO A 93 7.70 8.16 22.73
N ALA A 94 8.57 8.06 21.73
CA ALA A 94 9.96 7.68 21.91
C ALA A 94 10.90 8.53 21.06
N GLU A 95 12.12 8.74 21.55
CA GLU A 95 13.09 9.60 20.85
C GLU A 95 13.78 8.86 19.70
N VAL A 96 13.85 9.52 18.55
CA VAL A 96 14.70 9.13 17.41
C VAL A 96 15.66 10.27 17.08
N SER A 97 16.76 9.93 16.42
CA SER A 97 17.67 10.93 15.87
C SER A 97 17.05 11.60 14.65
N PHE A 98 17.29 12.91 14.48
CA PHE A 98 17.07 13.53 13.17
C PHE A 98 18.02 12.93 12.13
N GLY A 99 17.64 13.00 10.85
CA GLY A 99 18.49 12.62 9.73
C GLY A 99 19.84 13.34 9.80
N TYR A 100 19.82 14.65 10.05
CA TYR A 100 21.03 15.40 10.43
C TYR A 100 21.23 15.36 11.95
N SER A 101 22.25 14.63 12.39
CA SER A 101 22.53 14.39 13.81
C SER A 101 22.78 15.67 14.63
N GLY A 102 23.25 16.76 14.01
CA GLY A 102 23.44 18.05 14.67
C GLY A 102 22.14 18.74 15.11
N PHE A 103 20.98 18.27 14.65
CA PHE A 103 19.67 18.69 15.17
C PHE A 103 19.29 17.99 16.49
N GLY A 104 20.02 16.95 16.88
CA GLY A 104 19.79 16.19 18.11
C GLY A 104 18.75 15.09 17.92
N LYS A 105 17.69 15.09 18.76
CA LYS A 105 16.61 14.10 18.73
C LYS A 105 15.22 14.73 18.78
N TYR A 106 14.20 14.00 18.37
CA TYR A 106 12.79 14.35 18.56
C TYR A 106 11.96 13.11 18.91
N GLN A 107 10.75 13.32 19.44
CA GLN A 107 9.84 12.22 19.75
C GLN A 107 8.96 11.85 18.56
N VAL A 108 8.92 10.56 18.26
CA VAL A 108 7.97 9.92 17.35
C VAL A 108 6.99 9.07 18.12
N ILE A 109 5.82 8.84 17.53
CA ILE A 109 4.81 7.91 18.03
C ILE A 109 4.14 7.22 16.85
N GLY A 110 3.96 5.92 16.92
CA GLY A 110 3.12 5.17 15.99
C GLY A 110 1.67 5.32 16.42
N PHE A 111 0.76 5.61 15.49
CA PHE A 111 -0.67 5.66 15.75
C PHE A 111 -1.41 4.99 14.60
N MET A 112 -2.10 3.88 14.90
CA MET A 112 -2.82 3.06 13.92
C MET A 112 -1.96 2.68 12.70
N ALA A 113 -0.75 2.14 12.94
CA ALA A 113 0.21 1.71 11.92
C ALA A 113 0.92 2.82 11.11
N ASP A 114 0.73 4.10 11.49
CA ASP A 114 1.38 5.25 10.87
C ASP A 114 2.31 6.00 11.84
N LYS A 115 3.39 6.59 11.31
CA LYS A 115 4.38 7.35 12.11
C LYS A 115 3.99 8.83 12.22
N TYR A 116 3.99 9.36 13.44
CA TYR A 116 3.77 10.76 13.76
C TYR A 116 4.89 11.36 14.62
N PHE A 117 5.02 12.68 14.58
CA PHE A 117 5.78 13.50 15.50
C PHE A 117 4.95 13.77 16.76
N ALA A 118 5.56 13.61 17.94
CA ALA A 118 4.92 13.76 19.25
C ALA A 118 5.52 14.89 20.11
N GLY A 119 6.69 15.41 19.75
CA GLY A 119 7.28 16.55 20.44
C GLY A 119 8.80 16.70 20.33
N TYR A 120 9.27 17.83 20.85
CA TYR A 120 10.67 18.12 21.12
C TYR A 120 11.00 17.90 22.59
N THR A 121 12.24 17.53 22.86
CA THR A 121 12.77 17.23 24.19
C THR A 121 13.99 18.11 24.51
N LYS A 122 14.62 17.88 25.66
CA LYS A 122 15.90 18.53 26.00
C LYS A 122 17.05 18.14 25.07
N ASN A 123 16.89 17.05 24.31
CA ASN A 123 17.85 16.58 23.33
C ASN A 123 17.59 17.18 21.93
N SER A 124 16.54 17.99 21.76
CA SER A 124 16.23 18.68 20.52
C SER A 124 16.99 19.99 20.44
N ILE A 125 18.05 20.04 19.63
CA ILE A 125 18.82 21.29 19.43
C ILE A 125 17.98 22.28 18.64
N VAL A 126 17.16 21.80 17.71
CA VAL A 126 16.23 22.60 16.88
C VAL A 126 15.22 23.41 17.70
N SER A 127 14.81 22.93 18.88
CA SER A 127 13.92 23.69 19.77
C SER A 127 14.69 24.50 20.83
N ASN A 128 15.99 24.72 20.64
CA ASN A 128 16.88 25.29 21.66
C ASN A 128 16.80 24.52 22.99
N LYS A 129 16.64 23.20 22.92
CA LYS A 129 16.45 22.27 24.06
C LYS A 129 15.19 22.56 24.89
N GLU A 130 14.26 23.36 24.37
CA GLU A 130 12.94 23.54 24.97
C GLU A 130 12.09 22.29 24.72
N VAL A 131 11.48 21.78 25.80
CA VAL A 131 10.55 20.66 25.72
C VAL A 131 9.20 21.16 25.21
N LYS A 132 8.78 20.69 24.05
CA LYS A 132 7.49 21.03 23.44
C LYS A 132 6.77 19.75 23.05
N SER A 133 5.80 19.32 23.86
CA SER A 133 5.00 18.12 23.56
C SER A 133 3.77 18.49 22.74
N THR A 134 3.70 18.01 21.49
CA THR A 134 2.52 18.17 20.65
C THR A 134 1.44 17.18 21.08
N LEU A 135 1.80 15.95 21.45
CA LEU A 135 0.84 14.97 21.98
C LEU A 135 0.19 15.45 23.28
N GLY A 136 0.94 16.10 24.18
CA GLY A 136 0.38 16.72 25.38
C GLY A 136 -0.58 17.88 25.11
N LYS A 137 -0.63 18.36 23.85
CA LYS A 137 -1.63 19.31 23.33
C LYS A 137 -2.64 18.62 22.41
N SER A 138 -2.74 17.29 22.48
CA SER A 138 -3.61 16.45 21.65
C SER A 138 -3.29 16.49 20.16
N GLN A 139 -2.08 16.86 19.75
CA GLN A 139 -1.72 17.04 18.34
C GLN A 139 -0.66 16.03 17.88
N LEU A 140 -1.01 15.26 16.85
CA LEU A 140 -0.09 14.41 16.11
C LEU A 140 0.25 15.06 14.76
N HIS A 141 1.52 15.36 14.52
CA HIS A 141 1.98 15.98 13.28
C HIS A 141 2.68 14.95 12.40
N ARG A 142 2.64 15.12 11.07
CA ARG A 142 3.49 14.32 10.18
C ARG A 142 4.85 15.00 10.01
N VAL A 143 5.90 14.18 9.96
CA VAL A 143 7.23 14.61 9.53
C VAL A 143 7.24 14.56 8.00
N LEU A 144 7.45 15.71 7.36
CA LEU A 144 7.41 15.86 5.89
C LEU A 144 8.78 15.69 5.26
N LEU A 145 9.83 16.18 5.93
CA LEU A 145 11.23 16.04 5.55
C LEU A 145 12.04 15.76 6.82
N ASP A 146 12.98 14.82 6.73
CA ASP A 146 13.95 14.50 7.79
C ASP A 146 15.13 13.76 7.15
N ASP A 147 16.03 14.51 6.53
CA ASP A 147 17.15 13.93 5.79
C ASP A 147 18.45 14.70 6.01
N ASN A 148 19.56 14.10 5.55
CA ASN A 148 20.91 14.63 5.64
C ASN A 148 21.58 14.71 4.27
N ASP A 149 20.78 14.84 3.21
CA ASP A 149 21.28 14.86 1.85
C ASP A 149 22.00 16.18 1.57
N LYS A 150 23.17 16.07 0.91
CA LYS A 150 23.95 17.23 0.50
C LYS A 150 23.27 17.89 -0.69
N ARG A 151 22.93 19.16 -0.54
CA ARG A 151 22.33 20.01 -1.59
C ARG A 151 23.18 21.26 -1.77
N ILE A 152 23.27 21.75 -3.00
CA ILE A 152 23.96 22.99 -3.34
C ILE A 152 22.92 23.98 -3.86
N VAL A 153 22.88 25.17 -3.27
CA VAL A 153 21.96 26.24 -3.68
C VAL A 153 22.79 27.48 -3.99
N ALA A 154 22.84 27.86 -5.26
CA ALA A 154 23.55 29.08 -5.68
C ALA A 154 22.85 30.34 -5.15
N GLU A 155 23.58 31.44 -5.10
CA GLU A 155 23.00 32.77 -4.85
C GLU A 155 21.90 33.08 -5.88
N GLY A 156 20.78 33.63 -5.41
CA GLY A 156 19.56 33.82 -6.18
C GLY A 156 18.68 32.56 -6.31
N GLY A 157 19.22 31.38 -6.01
CA GLY A 157 18.54 30.09 -6.06
C GLY A 157 17.61 29.83 -4.87
N THR A 158 16.94 28.68 -4.91
CA THR A 158 15.95 28.28 -3.90
C THR A 158 16.15 26.82 -3.47
N LEU A 159 15.87 26.55 -2.20
CA LEU A 159 15.62 25.22 -1.68
C LEU A 159 14.10 25.05 -1.53
N THR A 160 13.53 24.14 -2.29
CA THR A 160 12.11 23.82 -2.20
C THR A 160 11.79 22.98 -0.96
N LEU A 161 10.75 23.36 -0.21
CA LEU A 161 10.22 22.62 0.95
C LEU A 161 8.80 22.10 0.66
N LYS A 162 8.15 21.47 1.65
CA LYS A 162 6.79 20.89 1.54
C LYS A 162 5.71 21.84 2.01
N GLU A 163 4.45 21.55 1.66
CA GLU A 163 3.34 22.52 1.75
C GLU A 163 3.81 23.80 0.98
N GLY A 164 3.20 24.98 0.96
CA GLY A 164 3.70 26.07 0.09
C GLY A 164 5.13 26.64 0.31
N TYR A 165 6.03 26.00 1.08
CA TYR A 165 7.28 26.61 1.54
C TYR A 165 8.45 26.56 0.53
N VAL A 166 9.18 27.66 0.42
CA VAL A 166 10.42 27.78 -0.38
C VAL A 166 11.43 28.66 0.35
N LEU A 167 12.66 28.18 0.52
CA LEU A 167 13.75 28.95 1.13
C LEU A 167 14.65 29.53 0.04
N LYS A 168 14.58 30.84 -0.18
CA LYS A 168 15.37 31.56 -1.19
C LYS A 168 16.70 32.04 -0.61
N MET A 169 17.78 31.80 -1.34
CA MET A 169 19.11 32.34 -1.08
C MET A 169 19.22 33.69 -1.81
N LYS A 170 19.16 34.82 -1.09
CA LYS A 170 19.17 36.14 -1.72
C LYS A 170 20.57 36.61 -2.07
N GLU A 171 21.46 36.71 -1.09
CA GLU A 171 22.77 37.33 -1.24
C GLU A 171 23.76 36.71 -0.25
N VAL A 172 25.03 36.57 -0.63
CA VAL A 172 26.10 36.09 0.25
C VAL A 172 26.92 37.28 0.73
N ASP A 173 27.08 37.43 2.05
CA ASP A 173 27.83 38.54 2.66
C ASP A 173 29.33 38.50 2.29
N ILE A 174 29.92 39.69 2.25
CA ILE A 174 31.22 40.08 1.70
C ILE A 174 32.27 40.29 2.82
N GLY A 175 31.89 40.12 4.10
CA GLY A 175 32.71 40.40 5.28
C GLY A 175 33.81 39.35 5.62
N ALA A 176 34.75 39.73 6.50
CA ALA A 176 35.90 38.92 6.92
C ALA A 176 35.60 37.86 8.01
N GLY A 177 34.43 37.21 7.93
CA GLY A 177 33.98 36.15 8.85
C GLY A 177 33.68 34.83 8.13
N PRO A 178 33.09 33.82 8.81
CA PRO A 178 32.50 32.68 8.09
C PRO A 178 31.51 33.23 7.05
N GLY A 179 31.50 32.67 5.84
CA GLY A 179 30.55 33.09 4.80
C GLY A 179 29.13 33.12 5.37
N GLN A 180 28.40 34.22 5.15
CA GLN A 180 27.02 34.36 5.58
C GLN A 180 26.12 34.47 4.37
N ILE A 181 24.89 33.99 4.49
CA ILE A 181 23.89 34.06 3.44
C ILE A 181 22.60 34.69 3.97
N TRP A 182 22.13 35.71 3.27
CA TRP A 182 20.78 36.24 3.46
C TRP A 182 19.79 35.28 2.82
N ILE A 183 18.86 34.80 3.63
CA ILE A 183 17.78 33.90 3.22
C ILE A 183 16.43 34.57 3.33
N THR A 184 15.45 34.03 2.63
CA THR A 184 14.05 34.44 2.73
C THR A 184 13.17 33.22 2.58
N LEU A 185 12.35 32.95 3.60
CA LEU A 185 11.36 31.90 3.56
C LEU A 185 10.06 32.46 2.99
N LEU A 186 9.59 31.81 1.94
CA LEU A 186 8.32 32.09 1.28
C LEU A 186 7.32 30.99 1.62
N LYS A 187 6.05 31.36 1.80
CA LYS A 187 4.89 30.45 1.80
C LYS A 187 3.93 30.89 0.71
N ASP A 188 3.68 30.02 -0.26
CA ASP A 188 2.79 30.28 -1.40
C ASP A 188 3.16 31.58 -2.14
N GLY A 189 4.47 31.82 -2.28
CA GLY A 189 5.05 33.02 -2.91
C GLY A 189 5.15 34.26 -2.03
N ASN A 190 4.56 34.26 -0.83
CA ASN A 190 4.61 35.40 0.10
C ASN A 190 5.73 35.20 1.13
N GLU A 191 6.48 36.26 1.41
CA GLU A 191 7.50 36.23 2.46
C GLU A 191 6.86 36.07 3.85
N VAL A 192 7.29 35.05 4.58
CA VAL A 192 6.82 34.75 5.95
C VAL A 192 7.92 34.89 6.99
N ASP A 193 9.18 34.84 6.57
CA ASP A 193 10.35 35.05 7.42
C ASP A 193 11.61 35.33 6.57
N ASN A 194 12.62 35.95 7.18
CA ASN A 194 13.93 36.18 6.56
C ASN A 194 15.02 36.25 7.63
N GLY A 195 16.27 36.05 7.23
CA GLY A 195 17.39 36.10 8.17
C GLY A 195 18.74 35.97 7.49
N VAL A 196 19.79 36.17 8.28
CA VAL A 196 21.18 35.95 7.86
C VAL A 196 21.70 34.72 8.60
N VAL A 197 22.27 33.77 7.86
CA VAL A 197 22.74 32.49 8.40
C VAL A 197 24.19 32.28 8.01
N SER A 198 25.05 31.98 8.98
CA SER A 198 26.45 31.66 8.72
C SER A 198 26.61 30.20 8.26
N GLY A 199 27.74 29.89 7.61
CA GLY A 199 28.19 28.51 7.49
C GLY A 199 28.30 27.81 8.86
N ASP A 200 28.10 26.50 8.86
CA ASP A 200 27.99 25.63 10.05
C ASP A 200 26.85 26.01 11.01
N SER A 201 25.82 26.72 10.54
CA SER A 201 24.67 27.14 11.36
C SER A 201 23.35 26.64 10.77
N ALA A 202 22.31 26.59 11.60
CA ALA A 202 20.97 26.22 11.18
C ALA A 202 20.04 27.43 11.13
N TYR A 203 19.25 27.52 10.07
CA TYR A 203 18.04 28.32 10.04
C TYR A 203 16.89 27.52 10.66
N ILE A 204 16.13 28.14 11.56
CA ILE A 204 14.98 27.53 12.22
C ILE A 204 13.80 28.49 12.10
N TYR A 205 12.70 28.02 11.52
CA TYR A 205 11.44 28.75 11.47
C TYR A 205 10.42 28.10 12.40
N SER A 206 9.91 28.90 13.34
CA SER A 206 8.92 28.49 14.33
C SER A 206 7.66 29.33 14.18
N LYS A 207 6.50 28.70 14.42
CA LYS A 207 5.22 29.40 14.47
C LYS A 207 4.25 28.71 15.41
N LYS A 208 3.14 29.38 15.71
CA LYS A 208 2.00 28.73 16.38
C LYS A 208 1.33 27.77 15.40
N VAL A 209 1.16 26.51 15.81
CA VAL A 209 0.39 25.50 15.07
C VAL A 209 -0.60 24.83 16.03
N GLY A 210 -1.90 25.05 15.77
CA GLY A 210 -2.95 24.66 16.69
C GLY A 210 -2.80 25.33 18.07
N SER A 211 -2.77 24.50 19.11
CA SER A 211 -2.57 24.86 20.52
C SER A 211 -1.11 24.92 20.94
N VAL A 212 -0.16 24.59 20.05
CA VAL A 212 1.28 24.65 20.33
C VAL A 212 1.82 25.97 19.81
N ILE A 213 2.33 26.81 20.71
CA ILE A 213 2.97 28.08 20.36
C ILE A 213 4.45 27.86 20.05
N ASP A 214 5.01 28.68 19.16
CA ASP A 214 6.44 28.70 18.85
C ASP A 214 7.00 27.28 18.61
N LEU A 215 6.31 26.51 17.77
CA LEU A 215 6.73 25.18 17.36
C LEU A 215 7.71 25.34 16.19
N PRO A 216 8.98 24.90 16.32
CA PRO A 216 9.85 24.75 15.16
C PRO A 216 9.18 23.83 14.14
N ILE A 217 8.94 24.32 12.93
CA ILE A 217 8.35 23.51 11.86
C ILE A 217 9.28 23.32 10.67
N ILE A 218 10.31 24.13 10.53
CA ILE A 218 11.34 24.00 9.49
C ILE A 218 12.71 24.21 10.15
N ALA A 219 13.66 23.33 9.86
CA ALA A 219 15.06 23.51 10.18
C ALA A 219 15.94 23.15 8.98
N VAL A 220 16.88 24.03 8.62
CA VAL A 220 17.81 23.85 7.49
C VAL A 220 19.22 24.15 7.96
N HIS A 221 20.11 23.15 7.91
CA HIS A 221 21.51 23.32 8.27
C HIS A 221 22.36 23.66 7.05
N PHE A 222 23.17 24.70 7.18
CA PHE A 222 24.10 25.19 6.18
C PHE A 222 25.50 24.71 6.55
N ASP A 223 25.97 23.63 5.94
CA ASP A 223 27.30 23.04 6.16
C ASP A 223 28.40 24.06 5.83
N ASN A 224 28.24 24.77 4.72
CA ASN A 224 29.16 25.82 4.31
C ASN A 224 28.48 26.88 3.44
N VAL A 225 28.95 28.12 3.51
CA VAL A 225 28.61 29.18 2.56
C VAL A 225 29.88 29.54 1.82
N PHE A 226 29.92 29.18 0.55
CA PHE A 226 31.08 29.35 -0.30
C PHE A 226 30.96 30.58 -1.18
N ARG A 227 32.09 31.28 -1.27
CA ARG A 227 32.30 32.38 -2.17
C ARG A 227 33.35 32.01 -3.20
N GLY A 228 32.91 31.87 -4.45
CA GLY A 228 33.78 31.69 -5.60
C GLY A 228 34.06 32.99 -6.32
N ARG A 229 34.99 32.95 -7.29
CA ARG A 229 35.20 34.06 -8.23
C ARG A 229 34.04 34.21 -9.23
N GLU A 230 33.35 33.12 -9.50
CA GLU A 230 32.30 33.02 -10.52
C GLU A 230 30.93 32.65 -9.94
N VAL A 231 30.89 31.92 -8.83
CA VAL A 231 29.64 31.45 -8.20
C VAL A 231 29.74 31.53 -6.69
N ASN A 232 28.70 32.09 -6.07
CA ASN A 232 28.45 32.01 -4.63
C ASN A 232 27.38 30.95 -4.38
N ALA A 233 27.57 30.10 -3.36
CA ALA A 233 26.66 29.00 -3.10
C ALA A 233 26.61 28.62 -1.62
N ALA A 234 25.42 28.24 -1.16
CA ALA A 234 25.19 27.56 0.10
C ALA A 234 25.21 26.04 -0.10
N PHE A 235 25.96 25.35 0.75
CA PHE A 235 25.93 23.91 0.89
C PHE A 235 24.99 23.56 2.04
N VAL A 236 23.83 23.01 1.71
CA VAL A 236 22.84 22.56 2.68
C VAL A 236 23.06 21.08 2.96
N ARG A 237 23.03 20.72 4.24
CA ARG A 237 23.16 19.34 4.69
C ARG A 237 22.37 19.15 5.98
N GLY A 238 21.15 18.66 5.84
CA GLY A 238 20.22 18.58 6.95
C GLY A 238 18.99 19.45 6.71
N VAL A 239 17.87 18.79 6.43
CA VAL A 239 16.57 19.44 6.27
C VAL A 239 15.56 18.67 7.11
N PHE A 240 14.86 19.40 7.97
CA PHE A 240 13.75 18.87 8.75
C PHE A 240 12.52 19.76 8.56
N GLN A 241 11.36 19.13 8.37
CA GLN A 241 10.10 19.83 8.26
C GLN A 241 8.93 19.04 8.85
N LEU A 242 8.07 19.74 9.61
CA LEU A 242 6.78 19.25 10.08
C LEU A 242 5.64 19.78 9.21
N SER A 243 4.57 18.99 9.12
CA SER A 243 3.31 19.46 8.57
C SER A 243 2.65 20.44 9.54
N GLU A 244 2.13 21.53 8.98
CA GLU A 244 1.26 22.45 9.71
C GLU A 244 -0.13 21.85 9.96
N SER A 245 -0.51 20.85 9.17
CA SER A 245 -1.71 20.05 9.41
C SER A 245 -1.40 19.00 10.48
N PHE A 246 -2.36 18.78 11.38
CA PHE A 246 -2.20 17.81 12.46
C PHE A 246 -3.50 17.08 12.73
N THR A 247 -3.36 15.86 13.24
CA THR A 247 -4.46 15.06 13.75
C THR A 247 -4.69 15.41 15.20
N LEU A 248 -5.95 15.62 15.55
CA LEU A 248 -6.37 15.84 16.92
C LEU A 248 -6.74 14.49 17.55
N VAL A 249 -6.26 14.26 18.78
CA VAL A 249 -6.54 13.04 19.55
C VAL A 249 -7.00 13.40 20.96
N ARG A 250 -8.25 13.07 21.27
CA ARG A 250 -8.93 13.38 22.52
C ARG A 250 -9.50 12.10 23.14
N ASN A 251 -9.71 12.15 24.46
CA ASN A 251 -10.43 11.08 25.15
C ASN A 251 -11.88 11.00 24.62
N GLY A 252 -12.34 9.79 24.31
CA GLY A 252 -13.63 9.52 23.69
C GLY A 252 -13.64 9.55 22.16
N ASP A 253 -12.54 9.96 21.50
CA ASP A 253 -12.45 9.87 20.04
C ASP A 253 -12.51 8.38 19.62
N ARG A 254 -13.33 8.09 18.60
CA ARG A 254 -13.57 6.73 18.13
C ARG A 254 -12.86 6.47 16.80
N TYR A 255 -12.34 5.27 16.65
CA TYR A 255 -11.75 4.78 15.41
C TYR A 255 -12.14 3.31 15.22
N GLY A 256 -13.09 3.05 14.32
CA GLY A 256 -13.68 1.73 14.15
C GLY A 256 -14.37 1.24 15.42
N GLU A 257 -13.97 0.06 15.90
CA GLU A 257 -14.48 -0.54 17.14
C GLU A 257 -13.74 -0.06 18.41
N MET A 258 -12.67 0.74 18.24
CA MET A 258 -11.81 1.21 19.33
C MET A 258 -12.14 2.67 19.72
N GLU A 259 -12.03 2.97 21.01
CA GLU A 259 -12.21 4.30 21.58
C GLU A 259 -10.97 4.71 22.37
N ILE A 260 -10.51 5.96 22.22
CA ILE A 260 -9.43 6.51 23.04
C ILE A 260 -9.92 6.65 24.48
N SER A 261 -9.29 5.91 25.40
CA SER A 261 -9.59 5.93 26.84
C SER A 261 -8.71 6.90 27.62
N ASP A 262 -7.47 7.14 27.15
CA ASP A 262 -6.54 8.11 27.71
C ASP A 262 -5.62 8.66 26.61
N VAL A 263 -5.29 9.95 26.71
CA VAL A 263 -4.32 10.61 25.85
C VAL A 263 -3.58 11.69 26.63
N GLY A 264 -2.25 11.70 26.55
CA GLY A 264 -1.44 12.71 27.21
C GLY A 264 0.04 12.55 26.92
N LEU A 265 0.89 13.16 27.77
CA LEU A 265 2.34 13.12 27.62
C LEU A 265 2.92 11.69 27.59
N GLY A 266 2.23 10.75 28.23
CA GLY A 266 2.66 9.35 28.34
C GLY A 266 2.32 8.48 27.12
N GLY A 267 1.39 8.92 26.26
CA GLY A 267 0.90 8.07 25.18
C GLY A 267 -0.59 8.21 24.88
N ILE A 268 -1.10 7.25 24.12
CA ILE A 268 -2.50 7.05 23.77
C ILE A 268 -2.85 5.61 24.15
N ASP A 269 -3.93 5.45 24.91
CA ASP A 269 -4.51 4.15 25.25
C ASP A 269 -5.92 4.06 24.65
N MET A 270 -6.21 2.94 23.99
CA MET A 270 -7.53 2.68 23.39
C MET A 270 -8.05 1.31 23.81
N GLU A 271 -9.36 1.19 23.93
CA GLU A 271 -10.06 -0.06 24.26
C GLU A 271 -11.26 -0.26 23.33
N ASN A 272 -11.65 -1.51 23.08
CA ASN A 272 -12.87 -1.78 22.31
C ASN A 272 -14.12 -1.47 23.14
N ARG A 273 -15.04 -0.68 22.56
CA ARG A 273 -16.23 -0.20 23.27
C ARG A 273 -17.35 -1.23 23.39
N ASN A 274 -17.42 -2.17 22.46
CA ASN A 274 -18.44 -3.22 22.44
C ASN A 274 -17.76 -4.58 22.27
N SER A 275 -18.51 -5.65 22.51
CA SER A 275 -18.04 -6.99 22.20
C SER A 275 -17.80 -7.18 20.70
N ILE A 276 -16.73 -7.87 20.32
CA ILE A 276 -16.36 -8.15 18.92
C ILE A 276 -16.50 -9.64 18.62
N SER A 277 -17.24 -10.00 17.58
CA SER A 277 -17.38 -11.39 17.14
C SER A 277 -16.26 -11.82 16.19
N LEU A 278 -15.56 -12.91 16.53
CA LEU A 278 -14.60 -13.62 15.69
C LEU A 278 -15.25 -14.84 15.03
N SER A 279 -16.38 -14.61 14.35
CA SER A 279 -17.08 -15.63 13.57
C SER A 279 -16.21 -16.16 12.42
N PRO A 280 -16.37 -17.43 12.00
CA PRO A 280 -15.62 -17.99 10.87
C PRO A 280 -15.73 -17.14 9.59
N GLY A 281 -14.60 -16.93 8.92
CA GLY A 281 -14.49 -16.17 7.66
C GLY A 281 -14.75 -14.67 7.79
N ASN A 282 -14.90 -14.15 9.01
CA ASN A 282 -15.16 -12.74 9.27
C ASN A 282 -13.87 -11.90 9.15
N THR A 283 -14.01 -10.65 8.71
CA THR A 283 -12.99 -9.62 8.83
C THR A 283 -13.56 -8.45 9.63
N VAL A 284 -12.95 -8.14 10.77
CA VAL A 284 -13.33 -7.03 11.66
C VAL A 284 -12.48 -5.81 11.34
N ASP A 285 -13.09 -4.70 10.92
CA ASP A 285 -12.42 -3.41 10.81
C ASP A 285 -12.21 -2.84 12.23
N LEU A 286 -10.99 -2.92 12.75
CA LEU A 286 -10.71 -2.67 14.17
C LEU A 286 -10.52 -1.17 14.46
N MET A 287 -9.55 -0.53 13.81
CA MET A 287 -9.29 0.91 13.91
C MET A 287 -8.39 1.39 12.77
N GLY A 288 -8.67 2.56 12.19
CA GLY A 288 -7.90 3.07 11.05
C GLY A 288 -7.82 2.03 9.92
N ASP A 289 -6.60 1.64 9.56
CA ASP A 289 -6.36 0.59 8.56
C ASP A 289 -6.16 -0.81 9.16
N LEU A 290 -6.18 -0.96 10.49
CA LEU A 290 -5.97 -2.24 11.19
C LEU A 290 -7.26 -3.07 11.20
N LYS A 291 -7.12 -4.37 10.91
CA LYS A 291 -8.22 -5.33 10.90
C LYS A 291 -7.85 -6.65 11.55
N LEU A 292 -8.85 -7.40 12.02
CA LEU A 292 -8.72 -8.80 12.41
C LEU A 292 -9.32 -9.69 11.33
N THR A 293 -8.50 -10.53 10.69
CA THR A 293 -8.97 -11.54 9.72
C THR A 293 -9.10 -12.88 10.42
N VAL A 294 -10.30 -13.45 10.41
CA VAL A 294 -10.62 -14.70 11.10
C VAL A 294 -10.75 -15.83 10.08
N ALA A 295 -10.13 -16.97 10.39
CA ALA A 295 -10.21 -18.17 9.58
C ALA A 295 -11.66 -18.64 9.38
N ASP A 296 -11.99 -19.08 8.18
CA ASP A 296 -13.21 -19.85 7.90
C ASP A 296 -13.02 -21.31 8.34
N SER A 297 -13.06 -21.52 9.66
CA SER A 297 -12.79 -22.79 10.31
C SER A 297 -13.47 -22.85 11.67
N ASP A 298 -13.82 -24.06 12.12
CA ASP A 298 -14.28 -24.32 13.49
C ASP A 298 -13.18 -24.01 14.53
N VAL A 299 -11.92 -24.20 14.16
CA VAL A 299 -10.77 -23.81 15.00
C VAL A 299 -10.60 -22.29 14.92
N LEU A 300 -10.61 -21.62 16.07
CA LEU A 300 -10.38 -20.18 16.13
C LEU A 300 -8.90 -19.90 15.77
N ARG A 301 -8.72 -19.31 14.59
CA ARG A 301 -7.48 -18.76 14.07
C ARG A 301 -7.77 -17.35 13.57
N PHE A 302 -6.93 -16.39 13.90
CA PHE A 302 -7.07 -15.04 13.37
C PHE A 302 -5.73 -14.32 13.33
N ALA A 303 -5.64 -13.31 12.47
CA ALA A 303 -4.44 -12.51 12.30
C ALA A 303 -4.77 -11.02 12.40
N LEU A 304 -3.86 -10.26 13.02
CA LEU A 304 -3.83 -8.82 12.85
C LEU A 304 -3.34 -8.52 11.42
N SER A 305 -4.01 -7.60 10.76
CA SER A 305 -3.75 -7.21 9.37
C SER A 305 -3.84 -5.69 9.23
N VAL A 306 -3.30 -5.16 8.14
CA VAL A 306 -3.41 -3.73 7.81
C VAL A 306 -3.76 -3.57 6.33
N GLU A 307 -4.68 -2.67 6.05
CA GLU A 307 -5.01 -2.26 4.69
C GLU A 307 -3.95 -1.26 4.21
N LYS A 308 -3.14 -1.63 3.21
CA LYS A 308 -2.15 -0.74 2.60
C LYS A 308 -2.25 -0.78 1.09
N THR A 309 -1.97 0.36 0.46
CA THR A 309 -1.93 0.50 -0.99
C THR A 309 -0.57 1.03 -1.43
N GLY A 310 -0.25 0.88 -2.71
CA GLY A 310 1.04 1.29 -3.27
C GLY A 310 2.16 0.29 -2.96
N THR A 311 3.39 0.78 -3.02
CA THR A 311 4.60 -0.02 -2.75
C THR A 311 5.00 0.11 -1.28
N PHE A 312 5.17 -1.01 -0.58
CA PHE A 312 5.56 -1.04 0.83
C PHE A 312 6.31 -2.33 1.18
N GLU A 313 7.00 -2.32 2.33
CA GLU A 313 7.73 -3.50 2.82
C GLU A 313 6.83 -4.33 3.75
N VAL A 314 6.80 -5.64 3.53
CA VAL A 314 6.28 -6.62 4.50
C VAL A 314 7.45 -7.33 5.13
N ARG A 315 7.80 -6.95 6.35
CA ARG A 315 8.90 -7.54 7.11
C ARG A 315 8.47 -8.75 7.95
N GLY A 316 9.41 -9.61 8.26
CA GLY A 316 9.30 -10.59 9.33
C GLY A 316 9.63 -9.99 10.69
N THR A 317 9.51 -10.84 11.71
CA THR A 317 9.92 -10.51 13.08
C THR A 317 11.44 -10.29 13.16
N VAL A 318 11.87 -9.39 14.03
CA VAL A 318 13.26 -8.87 14.02
C VAL A 318 14.26 -9.82 14.70
N TYR A 319 15.41 -10.07 14.08
CA TYR A 319 16.59 -10.70 14.68
C TYR A 319 17.36 -9.67 15.54
N PRO A 320 17.87 -10.02 16.74
CA PRO A 320 18.03 -11.36 17.31
C PRO A 320 16.90 -11.82 18.24
N ALA A 321 15.72 -11.16 18.25
CA ALA A 321 14.61 -11.62 19.09
C ALA A 321 14.14 -13.03 18.68
N ILE A 322 14.30 -13.37 17.41
CA ILE A 322 14.21 -14.72 16.84
C ILE A 322 15.35 -14.94 15.85
N ASP A 323 15.64 -16.20 15.54
CA ASP A 323 16.58 -16.64 14.50
C ASP A 323 15.90 -17.51 13.42
N GLU A 324 14.60 -17.75 13.54
CA GLU A 324 13.81 -18.65 12.69
C GLU A 324 12.48 -18.02 12.27
N TRP A 325 12.29 -17.92 10.94
CA TRP A 325 11.10 -17.40 10.32
C TRP A 325 10.23 -18.50 9.73
N THR A 326 8.93 -18.41 10.01
CA THR A 326 7.86 -19.29 9.50
C THR A 326 6.70 -18.42 9.01
N PRO A 327 5.65 -18.97 8.37
CA PRO A 327 4.53 -18.14 7.91
C PRO A 327 3.77 -17.45 9.04
N LEU A 328 3.96 -17.91 10.28
CA LEU A 328 3.39 -17.30 11.48
C LEU A 328 4.11 -16.01 11.90
N ASN A 329 5.36 -15.76 11.50
CA ASN A 329 6.13 -14.58 11.95
C ASN A 329 6.84 -13.83 10.81
N PHE A 330 6.70 -14.30 9.57
CA PHE A 330 7.12 -13.62 8.36
C PHE A 330 5.98 -13.56 7.34
N GLY A 331 5.14 -12.53 7.51
CA GLY A 331 4.13 -12.18 6.54
C GLY A 331 3.16 -11.12 7.05
N LEU A 332 2.21 -10.75 6.19
CA LEU A 332 1.14 -9.81 6.48
C LEU A 332 -0.07 -10.17 5.61
N ASN A 333 -1.26 -10.17 6.20
CA ASN A 333 -2.50 -10.19 5.43
C ASN A 333 -2.79 -8.76 4.94
N VAL A 334 -2.99 -8.61 3.64
CA VAL A 334 -3.45 -7.38 2.98
C VAL A 334 -4.77 -7.74 2.29
N GLY A 335 -5.88 -7.47 2.98
CA GLY A 335 -7.16 -8.11 2.65
C GLY A 335 -7.06 -9.63 2.78
N GLY A 336 -7.61 -10.37 1.81
CA GLY A 336 -7.51 -11.83 1.74
C GLY A 336 -6.16 -12.38 1.26
N THR A 337 -5.25 -11.53 0.78
CA THR A 337 -3.95 -11.98 0.26
C THR A 337 -2.92 -12.01 1.39
N ASN A 338 -2.25 -13.14 1.52
CA ASN A 338 -1.09 -13.29 2.38
C ASN A 338 0.17 -12.91 1.59
N ILE A 339 0.94 -11.96 2.12
CA ILE A 339 2.24 -11.54 1.59
C ILE A 339 3.33 -11.96 2.58
N GLY A 340 4.48 -12.38 2.07
CA GLY A 340 5.52 -13.05 2.87
C GLY A 340 5.43 -14.56 2.67
N PHE A 341 5.86 -15.35 3.65
CA PHE A 341 5.72 -16.80 3.52
C PHE A 341 4.26 -17.22 3.42
N TYR A 342 3.99 -18.09 2.45
CA TYR A 342 2.66 -18.55 2.11
C TYR A 342 1.98 -19.18 3.33
N TYR A 343 0.80 -18.66 3.66
CA TYR A 343 -0.05 -19.19 4.71
C TYR A 343 -1.52 -19.11 4.33
N ASP A 344 -2.18 -20.27 4.26
CA ASP A 344 -3.62 -20.40 4.23
C ASP A 344 -4.15 -20.48 5.66
N ILE A 345 -4.78 -19.39 6.11
CA ILE A 345 -5.27 -19.25 7.48
C ILE A 345 -6.51 -20.12 7.75
N ASP A 346 -7.23 -20.59 6.73
CA ASP A 346 -8.47 -21.36 6.85
C ASP A 346 -8.15 -22.85 7.07
N GLN A 347 -7.11 -23.35 6.41
CA GLN A 347 -6.68 -24.74 6.49
C GLN A 347 -5.41 -24.97 7.33
N ASP A 348 -4.77 -23.92 7.84
CA ASP A 348 -3.47 -23.97 8.53
C ASP A 348 -2.37 -24.60 7.66
N ILE A 349 -2.27 -24.14 6.42
CA ILE A 349 -1.31 -24.67 5.43
C ILE A 349 -0.24 -23.63 5.15
N GLY A 350 1.02 -24.02 5.29
CA GLY A 350 2.19 -23.16 5.10
C GLY A 350 3.38 -23.70 5.87
N ASN A 351 4.40 -24.19 5.16
CA ASN A 351 5.55 -24.90 5.74
C ASN A 351 6.91 -24.32 5.31
N GLU A 352 6.95 -23.07 4.84
CA GLU A 352 8.22 -22.38 4.58
C GLU A 352 8.95 -22.09 5.90
N ASN A 353 10.26 -22.27 5.91
CA ASN A 353 11.11 -22.02 7.06
C ASN A 353 12.42 -21.40 6.61
N LEU A 354 12.85 -20.32 7.25
CA LEU A 354 14.17 -19.72 7.06
C LEU A 354 14.83 -19.56 8.43
N ARG A 355 16.06 -20.08 8.59
CA ARG A 355 16.75 -20.07 9.88
C ARG A 355 18.21 -19.62 9.75
N ILE A 356 18.60 -18.65 10.58
CA ILE A 356 20.01 -18.29 10.79
C ILE A 356 20.55 -19.21 11.89
N GLU A 357 21.43 -20.14 11.53
CA GLU A 357 22.09 -21.00 12.51
C GLU A 357 23.23 -20.27 13.24
N GLN A 358 23.90 -19.34 12.55
CA GLN A 358 25.08 -18.66 13.08
C GLN A 358 25.36 -17.35 12.33
N ILE A 359 25.75 -16.32 13.08
CA ILE A 359 26.39 -15.09 12.58
C ILE A 359 27.82 -15.03 13.13
N SER A 360 28.76 -14.62 12.28
CA SER A 360 30.17 -14.39 12.65
C SER A 360 30.57 -12.98 12.22
N GLY A 361 30.75 -12.09 13.20
CA GLY A 361 30.93 -10.66 12.96
C GLY A 361 29.70 -10.07 12.26
N SER A 362 29.90 -9.42 11.12
CA SER A 362 28.84 -8.89 10.25
C SER A 362 28.58 -9.80 9.04
N SER A 363 28.63 -11.12 9.21
CA SER A 363 28.36 -12.06 8.11
C SER A 363 27.72 -13.36 8.57
N ILE A 364 26.89 -13.95 7.70
CA ILE A 364 26.37 -15.31 7.85
C ILE A 364 27.32 -16.25 7.10
N PRO A 365 28.06 -17.15 7.78
CA PRO A 365 28.99 -18.05 7.11
C PRO A 365 28.29 -18.97 6.12
N ARG A 366 29.06 -19.54 5.18
CA ARG A 366 28.56 -20.54 4.22
C ARG A 366 27.78 -21.65 4.93
N GLY A 367 26.60 -21.98 4.40
CA GLY A 367 25.74 -23.04 4.91
C GLY A 367 25.09 -22.76 6.27
N LYS A 368 25.14 -21.52 6.78
CA LYS A 368 24.56 -21.11 8.09
C LYS A 368 23.26 -20.33 7.98
N LEU A 369 22.78 -20.10 6.77
CA LEU A 369 21.40 -19.73 6.48
C LEU A 369 20.73 -20.92 5.83
N LYS A 370 19.68 -21.46 6.47
CA LYS A 370 18.93 -22.61 5.99
C LYS A 370 17.54 -22.19 5.57
N TYR A 371 17.11 -22.63 4.40
CA TYR A 371 15.72 -22.53 3.99
C TYR A 371 15.16 -23.93 3.73
N SER A 372 13.91 -24.17 4.12
CA SER A 372 13.20 -25.39 3.78
C SER A 372 11.72 -25.14 3.55
N THR A 373 11.10 -25.99 2.74
CA THR A 373 9.67 -25.99 2.51
C THR A 373 9.20 -27.40 2.18
N SER A 374 7.94 -27.69 2.48
CA SER A 374 7.30 -28.97 2.15
C SER A 374 5.90 -28.78 1.60
N SER A 375 5.50 -29.66 0.68
CA SER A 375 4.16 -29.64 0.12
C SER A 375 3.14 -30.19 1.12
N GLN A 376 1.94 -29.64 1.07
CA GLN A 376 0.80 -30.08 1.87
C GLN A 376 -0.41 -30.23 0.96
N GLU A 377 -1.32 -31.11 1.35
CA GLU A 377 -2.56 -31.31 0.62
C GLU A 377 -3.59 -30.25 1.02
N ILE A 378 -4.11 -29.50 0.04
CA ILE A 378 -5.12 -28.45 0.20
C ILE A 378 -6.36 -28.79 -0.61
N GLY A 379 -7.54 -28.44 -0.10
CA GLY A 379 -8.78 -28.53 -0.89
C GLY A 379 -8.75 -27.62 -2.12
N PHE A 380 -9.29 -28.08 -3.23
CA PHE A 380 -9.70 -27.15 -4.30
C PHE A 380 -10.81 -26.25 -3.76
N GLY A 381 -10.93 -25.05 -4.31
CA GLY A 381 -12.06 -24.16 -4.03
C GLY A 381 -13.39 -24.89 -4.24
N TYR A 382 -13.53 -25.61 -5.36
CA TYR A 382 -14.67 -26.50 -5.56
C TYR A 382 -14.41 -27.88 -4.98
N SER A 383 -15.13 -28.19 -3.90
CA SER A 383 -14.97 -29.45 -3.15
C SER A 383 -15.12 -30.71 -3.98
N GLY A 384 -15.89 -30.67 -5.08
CA GLY A 384 -16.07 -31.79 -6.00
C GLY A 384 -14.78 -32.22 -6.72
N PHE A 385 -13.79 -31.34 -6.84
CA PHE A 385 -12.46 -31.68 -7.37
C PHE A 385 -11.57 -32.40 -6.35
N GLY A 386 -11.94 -32.38 -5.07
CA GLY A 386 -11.21 -33.02 -3.98
C GLY A 386 -10.05 -32.18 -3.47
N LYS A 387 -8.80 -32.67 -3.59
CA LYS A 387 -7.61 -31.98 -3.08
C LYS A 387 -6.41 -32.05 -4.03
N TYR A 388 -5.43 -31.15 -3.85
CA TYR A 388 -4.15 -31.16 -4.56
C TYR A 388 -2.97 -30.81 -3.64
N GLN A 389 -1.73 -31.03 -4.10
CA GLN A 389 -0.53 -30.64 -3.35
C GLN A 389 -0.16 -29.18 -3.65
N VAL A 390 -0.05 -28.38 -2.60
CA VAL A 390 0.44 -26.99 -2.64
C VAL A 390 1.77 -26.90 -1.90
N ILE A 391 2.65 -25.99 -2.32
CA ILE A 391 3.90 -25.67 -1.63
C ILE A 391 4.16 -24.16 -1.67
N GLY A 392 4.61 -23.60 -0.56
CA GLY A 392 5.17 -22.25 -0.54
C GLY A 392 6.63 -22.29 -1.02
N PHE A 393 7.01 -21.43 -1.96
CA PHE A 393 8.39 -21.34 -2.42
C PHE A 393 8.80 -19.89 -2.66
N MET A 394 9.73 -19.39 -1.85
CA MET A 394 10.22 -18.01 -1.90
C MET A 394 9.09 -16.98 -1.75
N ALA A 395 8.20 -17.18 -0.77
CA ALA A 395 7.06 -16.31 -0.46
C ALA A 395 5.93 -16.29 -1.52
N ASP A 396 5.83 -17.33 -2.35
CA ASP A 396 4.76 -17.51 -3.35
C ASP A 396 4.12 -18.91 -3.24
N LYS A 397 2.81 -19.01 -3.55
CA LYS A 397 2.04 -20.26 -3.61
C LYS A 397 2.26 -20.99 -4.94
N TYR A 398 2.63 -22.26 -4.90
CA TYR A 398 2.75 -23.13 -6.08
C TYR A 398 1.98 -24.44 -5.95
N PHE A 399 1.52 -24.95 -7.09
CA PHE A 399 1.06 -26.31 -7.29
C PHE A 399 2.26 -27.26 -7.37
N ALA A 400 2.21 -28.35 -6.61
CA ALA A 400 3.25 -29.37 -6.51
C ALA A 400 2.80 -30.76 -6.99
N GLY A 401 1.51 -30.95 -7.29
CA GLY A 401 1.01 -32.19 -7.88
C GLY A 401 -0.44 -32.54 -7.55
N PHE A 402 -0.94 -33.56 -8.23
CA PHE A 402 -2.22 -34.23 -7.94
C PHE A 402 -2.00 -35.45 -7.05
N THR A 403 -2.99 -35.75 -6.22
CA THR A 403 -3.01 -36.90 -5.30
C THR A 403 -4.11 -37.88 -5.70
N LYS A 404 -4.21 -39.01 -4.99
CA LYS A 404 -5.35 -39.93 -5.09
C LYS A 404 -6.70 -39.28 -4.75
N ASN A 405 -6.69 -38.13 -4.09
CA ASN A 405 -7.88 -37.36 -3.74
C ASN A 405 -8.21 -36.29 -4.79
N SER A 406 -7.45 -36.20 -5.89
CA SER A 406 -7.74 -35.30 -7.00
C SER A 406 -8.69 -35.98 -8.00
N ALA A 407 -9.95 -35.56 -8.03
CA ALA A 407 -10.92 -36.13 -8.98
C ALA A 407 -10.55 -35.79 -10.44
N ILE A 408 -10.04 -34.58 -10.67
CA ILE A 408 -9.71 -34.06 -12.01
C ILE A 408 -8.46 -34.68 -12.65
N SER A 409 -7.70 -35.50 -11.91
CA SER A 409 -6.62 -36.33 -12.47
C SER A 409 -7.03 -37.78 -12.68
N GLY A 410 -8.33 -38.09 -12.59
CA GLY A 410 -8.80 -39.48 -12.55
C GLY A 410 -8.31 -40.24 -11.31
N LYS A 411 -7.97 -39.51 -10.23
CA LYS A 411 -7.31 -40.02 -9.02
C LYS A 411 -5.90 -40.59 -9.28
N GLU A 412 -5.29 -40.28 -10.42
CA GLU A 412 -3.88 -40.57 -10.66
C GLU A 412 -2.99 -39.60 -9.89
N VAL A 413 -1.96 -40.14 -9.23
CA VAL A 413 -0.94 -39.34 -8.53
C VAL A 413 0.06 -38.81 -9.55
N LYS A 414 0.16 -37.48 -9.67
CA LYS A 414 1.12 -36.78 -10.53
C LYS A 414 1.92 -35.79 -9.68
N SER A 415 3.18 -36.09 -9.37
CA SER A 415 4.03 -35.22 -8.53
C SER A 415 4.90 -34.32 -9.42
N THR A 416 4.43 -33.11 -9.70
CA THR A 416 5.20 -32.15 -10.51
C THR A 416 6.47 -31.75 -9.78
N LEU A 417 6.43 -31.61 -8.45
CA LEU A 417 7.63 -31.36 -7.63
C LEU A 417 8.63 -32.52 -7.75
N GLY A 418 8.18 -33.77 -7.71
CA GLY A 418 9.03 -34.94 -7.96
C GLY A 418 9.61 -35.01 -9.37
N ARG A 419 9.06 -34.25 -10.33
CA ARG A 419 9.63 -34.01 -11.66
C ARG A 419 10.42 -32.70 -11.76
N ASN A 420 10.71 -32.05 -10.63
CA ASN A 420 11.43 -30.78 -10.53
C ASN A 420 10.67 -29.58 -11.12
N GLN A 421 9.34 -29.53 -10.99
CA GLN A 421 8.48 -28.50 -11.59
C GLN A 421 7.45 -27.96 -10.58
N LEU A 422 7.48 -26.64 -10.38
CA LEU A 422 6.47 -25.92 -9.61
C LEU A 422 5.63 -25.03 -10.53
N HIS A 423 4.31 -25.20 -10.51
CA HIS A 423 3.39 -24.43 -11.36
C HIS A 423 2.64 -23.39 -10.53
N ARG A 424 2.35 -22.20 -11.06
CA ARG A 424 1.47 -21.25 -10.36
C ARG A 424 0.02 -21.74 -10.47
N VAL A 425 -0.74 -21.62 -9.38
CA VAL A 425 -2.20 -21.73 -9.42
C VAL A 425 -2.75 -20.40 -9.92
N LEU A 426 -3.45 -20.41 -11.04
CA LEU A 426 -3.95 -19.22 -11.73
C LEU A 426 -5.42 -18.92 -11.40
N ILE A 427 -6.23 -19.98 -11.29
CA ILE A 427 -7.63 -19.92 -10.88
C ILE A 427 -7.89 -21.12 -9.97
N ASP A 428 -8.55 -20.88 -8.84
CA ASP A 428 -9.14 -21.92 -8.00
C ASP A 428 -10.39 -21.31 -7.37
N ASP A 429 -11.55 -21.56 -7.98
CA ASP A 429 -12.76 -20.79 -7.74
C ASP A 429 -14.02 -21.67 -7.79
N ASP A 430 -14.90 -21.53 -6.80
CA ASP A 430 -16.14 -22.30 -6.65
C ASP A 430 -17.41 -21.45 -6.77
N THR A 431 -17.28 -20.20 -7.21
CA THR A 431 -18.40 -19.29 -7.35
C THR A 431 -19.26 -19.74 -8.54
N LYS A 432 -20.56 -19.92 -8.29
CA LYS A 432 -21.53 -20.28 -9.32
C LYS A 432 -21.70 -19.11 -10.31
N ARG A 433 -21.57 -19.39 -11.61
CA ARG A 433 -21.67 -18.41 -12.70
C ARG A 433 -22.60 -18.91 -13.79
N ILE A 434 -23.26 -17.98 -14.45
CA ILE A 434 -24.11 -18.25 -15.61
C ILE A 434 -23.33 -17.81 -16.85
N VAL A 435 -23.18 -18.72 -17.81
CA VAL A 435 -22.61 -18.39 -19.12
C VAL A 435 -23.68 -18.70 -20.15
N SER A 436 -24.12 -17.66 -20.87
CA SER A 436 -25.16 -17.79 -21.90
C SER A 436 -24.57 -18.28 -23.22
N GLN A 437 -25.38 -18.90 -24.06
CA GLN A 437 -24.99 -19.32 -25.40
C GLN A 437 -24.40 -18.14 -26.20
N GLY A 438 -23.30 -18.37 -26.91
CA GLY A 438 -22.56 -17.34 -27.63
C GLY A 438 -21.66 -16.44 -26.77
N SER A 439 -21.77 -16.52 -25.43
CA SER A 439 -20.83 -15.88 -24.51
C SER A 439 -19.56 -16.72 -24.31
N THR A 440 -18.57 -16.12 -23.67
CA THR A 440 -17.28 -16.77 -23.38
C THR A 440 -16.95 -16.69 -21.90
N LEU A 441 -16.28 -17.73 -21.39
CA LEU A 441 -15.64 -17.75 -20.09
C LEU A 441 -14.13 -17.51 -20.28
N THR A 442 -13.65 -16.32 -19.93
CA THR A 442 -12.24 -15.94 -20.06
C THR A 442 -11.43 -16.55 -18.91
N LEU A 443 -10.38 -17.30 -19.25
CA LEU A 443 -9.45 -17.91 -18.31
C LEU A 443 -8.12 -17.11 -18.30
N LYS A 444 -7.06 -17.65 -17.70
CA LYS A 444 -5.73 -17.02 -17.63
C LYS A 444 -4.79 -17.56 -18.70
N GLU A 445 -3.69 -16.82 -18.95
CA GLU A 445 -2.86 -17.00 -20.15
C GLU A 445 -3.79 -16.92 -21.38
N GLY A 446 -3.49 -17.19 -22.65
CA GLY A 446 -4.46 -16.90 -23.73
C GLY A 446 -5.81 -17.68 -23.75
N TYR A 447 -6.24 -18.35 -22.68
CA TYR A 447 -7.33 -19.32 -22.71
C TYR A 447 -8.73 -18.69 -22.60
N VAL A 448 -9.65 -19.17 -23.45
CA VAL A 448 -11.07 -18.77 -23.44
C VAL A 448 -11.93 -20.00 -23.74
N LEU A 449 -12.89 -20.31 -22.87
CA LEU A 449 -13.90 -21.33 -23.16
C LEU A 449 -15.11 -20.68 -23.84
N LYS A 450 -15.46 -21.14 -25.04
CA LYS A 450 -16.61 -20.67 -25.82
C LYS A 450 -17.71 -21.72 -25.84
N MET A 451 -18.93 -21.28 -25.57
CA MET A 451 -20.14 -22.10 -25.79
C MET A 451 -20.57 -21.95 -27.24
N LYS A 452 -20.28 -22.95 -28.07
CA LYS A 452 -20.56 -22.90 -29.51
C LYS A 452 -22.04 -23.12 -29.79
N ASP A 453 -22.60 -24.19 -29.24
CA ASP A 453 -23.98 -24.58 -29.53
C ASP A 453 -24.58 -25.39 -28.38
N ILE A 454 -25.90 -25.55 -28.39
CA ILE A 454 -26.64 -26.36 -27.42
C ILE A 454 -27.52 -27.38 -28.14
N ASP A 455 -27.56 -28.60 -27.61
CA ASP A 455 -28.40 -29.64 -28.14
C ASP A 455 -29.89 -29.31 -27.94
N ILE A 456 -30.62 -29.32 -29.06
CA ILE A 456 -32.06 -29.07 -29.17
C ILE A 456 -32.91 -30.36 -29.08
N GLY A 457 -32.27 -31.52 -28.84
CA GLY A 457 -32.93 -32.82 -28.70
C GLY A 457 -33.69 -33.05 -27.39
N ALA A 458 -34.45 -34.16 -27.32
CA ALA A 458 -35.32 -34.53 -26.18
C ALA A 458 -34.58 -35.11 -24.94
N GLY A 459 -33.24 -35.00 -24.88
CA GLY A 459 -32.40 -35.54 -23.80
C GLY A 459 -32.12 -34.57 -22.65
N GLN A 460 -31.12 -34.84 -21.82
CA GLN A 460 -30.55 -33.82 -20.93
C GLN A 460 -29.85 -32.75 -21.81
N GLY A 461 -29.90 -31.47 -21.43
CA GLY A 461 -29.28 -30.42 -22.24
C GLY A 461 -27.78 -30.65 -22.35
N GLN A 462 -27.24 -30.67 -23.56
CA GLN A 462 -25.80 -30.79 -23.82
C GLN A 462 -25.31 -29.53 -24.50
N ILE A 463 -24.09 -29.08 -24.20
CA ILE A 463 -23.47 -27.92 -24.84
C ILE A 463 -22.20 -28.37 -25.56
N LEU A 464 -22.07 -27.98 -26.82
CA LEU A 464 -20.81 -28.05 -27.55
C LEU A 464 -19.92 -26.88 -27.10
N ILE A 465 -18.80 -27.20 -26.47
CA ILE A 465 -17.80 -26.23 -26.04
C ILE A 465 -16.55 -26.30 -26.92
N ALA A 466 -15.85 -25.18 -26.99
CA ALA A 466 -14.51 -25.11 -27.56
C ALA A 466 -13.60 -24.29 -26.65
N LEU A 467 -12.42 -24.84 -26.37
CA LEU A 467 -11.36 -24.13 -25.69
C LEU A 467 -10.46 -23.48 -26.75
N LEU A 468 -10.31 -22.17 -26.63
CA LEU A 468 -9.41 -21.38 -27.47
C LEU A 468 -8.16 -21.01 -26.67
N LYS A 469 -7.00 -21.01 -27.31
CA LYS A 469 -5.76 -20.39 -26.84
C LYS A 469 -5.34 -19.32 -27.84
N ASP A 470 -5.26 -18.07 -27.39
CA ASP A 470 -4.88 -16.92 -28.22
C ASP A 470 -5.72 -16.83 -29.52
N GLY A 471 -7.02 -17.11 -29.39
CA GLY A 471 -8.00 -17.11 -30.49
C GLY A 471 -8.04 -18.38 -31.34
N SER A 472 -7.11 -19.32 -31.16
CA SER A 472 -7.05 -20.59 -31.89
C SER A 472 -7.68 -21.73 -31.10
N GLU A 473 -8.50 -22.56 -31.72
CA GLU A 473 -9.10 -23.72 -31.08
C GLU A 473 -8.04 -24.79 -30.78
N VAL A 474 -7.93 -25.16 -29.50
CA VAL A 474 -6.99 -26.18 -29.02
C VAL A 474 -7.69 -27.45 -28.54
N ASP A 475 -8.99 -27.35 -28.25
CA ASP A 475 -9.81 -28.48 -27.83
C ASP A 475 -11.30 -28.21 -28.03
N THR A 476 -12.10 -29.26 -28.15
CA THR A 476 -13.57 -29.18 -28.26
C THR A 476 -14.19 -30.40 -27.62
N ASP A 477 -15.31 -30.21 -26.92
CA ASP A 477 -15.98 -31.28 -26.20
C ASP A 477 -17.49 -31.03 -26.11
N VAL A 478 -18.25 -32.06 -25.77
CA VAL A 478 -19.69 -31.98 -25.48
C VAL A 478 -19.91 -32.29 -24.02
N VAL A 479 -20.48 -31.33 -23.29
CA VAL A 479 -20.71 -31.44 -21.84
C VAL A 479 -22.19 -31.36 -21.51
N SER A 480 -22.58 -32.10 -20.47
CA SER A 480 -23.93 -32.12 -19.87
C SER A 480 -23.92 -31.46 -18.49
N GLY A 481 -25.09 -31.31 -17.87
CA GLY A 481 -25.15 -30.94 -16.45
C GLY A 481 -24.50 -32.01 -15.56
N GLN A 482 -23.78 -31.57 -14.53
CA GLN A 482 -22.90 -32.34 -13.63
C GLN A 482 -21.61 -32.89 -14.26
N ASP A 483 -21.32 -32.58 -15.54
CA ASP A 483 -20.06 -32.98 -16.16
C ASP A 483 -18.91 -32.02 -15.76
N THR A 484 -17.69 -32.55 -15.72
CA THR A 484 -16.47 -31.76 -15.59
C THR A 484 -15.65 -31.86 -16.86
N TYR A 485 -15.47 -30.73 -17.53
CA TYR A 485 -14.52 -30.60 -18.64
C TYR A 485 -13.10 -30.50 -18.11
N ILE A 486 -12.17 -31.30 -18.64
CA ILE A 486 -10.77 -31.34 -18.21
C ILE A 486 -9.88 -31.25 -19.44
N TYR A 487 -9.09 -30.18 -19.53
CA TYR A 487 -8.06 -30.05 -20.56
C TYR A 487 -6.70 -30.44 -19.99
N SER A 488 -6.10 -31.48 -20.56
CA SER A 488 -4.79 -31.99 -20.18
C SER A 488 -3.82 -31.93 -21.36
N LYS A 489 -2.56 -31.62 -21.09
CA LYS A 489 -1.50 -31.66 -22.11
C LYS A 489 -0.15 -31.97 -21.48
N LYS A 490 0.83 -32.26 -22.35
CA LYS A 490 2.23 -32.32 -21.91
C LYS A 490 2.70 -30.93 -21.49
N VAL A 491 3.20 -30.81 -20.26
CA VAL A 491 3.84 -29.59 -19.75
C VAL A 491 5.16 -29.98 -19.12
N GLY A 492 6.25 -29.50 -19.69
CA GLY A 492 7.59 -29.83 -19.22
C GLY A 492 7.86 -31.34 -19.22
N ALA A 493 8.09 -31.94 -18.04
CA ALA A 493 8.40 -33.35 -17.88
C ALA A 493 7.15 -34.21 -17.62
N GLU A 494 6.01 -33.60 -17.34
CA GLU A 494 4.74 -34.29 -17.11
C GLU A 494 3.95 -34.41 -18.42
N SER A 495 3.57 -35.65 -18.74
CA SER A 495 2.63 -35.96 -19.82
C SER A 495 1.20 -35.96 -19.28
N ASP A 496 0.27 -35.49 -20.10
CA ASP A 496 -1.17 -35.47 -19.78
C ASP A 496 -1.43 -34.86 -18.39
N LEU A 497 -0.87 -33.67 -18.15
CA LEU A 497 -1.09 -32.91 -16.92
C LEU A 497 -2.40 -32.14 -17.08
N PRO A 498 -3.42 -32.35 -16.23
CA PRO A 498 -4.59 -31.49 -16.18
C PRO A 498 -4.18 -30.06 -15.86
N ILE A 499 -4.43 -29.13 -16.78
CA ILE A 499 -4.11 -27.71 -16.59
C ILE A 499 -5.35 -26.82 -16.44
N ILE A 500 -6.51 -27.26 -16.93
CA ILE A 500 -7.79 -26.57 -16.80
C ILE A 500 -8.85 -27.61 -16.43
N ALA A 501 -9.68 -27.31 -15.43
CA ALA A 501 -10.88 -28.07 -15.10
C ALA A 501 -12.06 -27.13 -14.87
N ILE A 502 -13.21 -27.45 -15.45
CA ILE A 502 -14.43 -26.63 -15.38
C ILE A 502 -15.62 -27.56 -15.13
N ASN A 503 -16.29 -27.39 -13.99
CA ASN A 503 -17.48 -28.17 -13.64
C ASN A 503 -18.76 -27.42 -14.03
N PHE A 504 -19.61 -28.11 -14.78
CA PHE A 504 -20.92 -27.64 -15.23
C PHE A 504 -21.96 -28.17 -14.25
N ASP A 505 -22.45 -27.32 -13.34
CA ASP A 505 -23.50 -27.70 -12.40
C ASP A 505 -24.79 -28.08 -13.13
N ASP A 506 -25.22 -27.27 -14.09
CA ASP A 506 -26.49 -27.47 -14.78
C ASP A 506 -26.49 -26.80 -16.16
N ILE A 507 -27.35 -27.29 -17.05
CA ILE A 507 -27.53 -26.76 -18.39
C ILE A 507 -29.01 -26.43 -18.58
N PHE A 508 -29.28 -25.14 -18.68
CA PHE A 508 -30.62 -24.61 -18.88
C PHE A 508 -30.91 -24.35 -20.35
N ARG A 509 -32.05 -24.90 -20.80
CA ARG A 509 -32.61 -24.68 -22.12
C ARG A 509 -33.92 -23.92 -21.99
N GLY A 510 -33.87 -22.63 -22.28
CA GLY A 510 -35.03 -21.75 -22.32
C GLY A 510 -35.50 -21.50 -23.75
N ARG A 511 -36.70 -20.94 -23.90
CA ARG A 511 -37.22 -20.50 -25.20
C ARG A 511 -36.45 -19.30 -25.77
N GLU A 512 -35.92 -18.46 -24.88
CA GLU A 512 -35.26 -17.20 -25.23
C GLU A 512 -33.77 -17.20 -24.89
N VAL A 513 -33.37 -17.93 -23.83
CA VAL A 513 -32.00 -17.99 -23.36
C VAL A 513 -31.61 -19.43 -23.06
N ASN A 514 -30.48 -19.83 -23.61
CA ASN A 514 -29.77 -21.05 -23.27
C ASN A 514 -28.53 -20.68 -22.43
N ALA A 515 -28.30 -21.37 -21.33
CA ALA A 515 -27.19 -21.05 -20.44
C ALA A 515 -26.64 -22.29 -19.74
N ALA A 516 -25.35 -22.29 -19.44
CA ALA A 516 -24.74 -23.22 -18.50
C ALA A 516 -24.46 -22.53 -17.17
N PHE A 517 -24.74 -23.25 -16.10
CA PHE A 517 -24.31 -22.90 -14.76
C PHE A 517 -22.97 -23.59 -14.50
N VAL A 518 -21.91 -22.80 -14.37
CA VAL A 518 -20.57 -23.29 -14.07
C VAL A 518 -20.27 -23.02 -12.61
N ARG A 519 -19.74 -24.01 -11.90
CA ARG A 519 -19.29 -23.87 -10.52
C ARG A 519 -18.09 -24.77 -10.33
N GLY A 520 -16.94 -24.20 -9.96
CA GLY A 520 -15.68 -24.94 -9.96
C GLY A 520 -14.91 -24.71 -11.24
N ILE A 521 -13.91 -23.84 -11.15
CA ILE A 521 -12.94 -23.58 -12.20
C ILE A 521 -11.57 -23.67 -11.55
N PHE A 522 -10.73 -24.55 -12.06
CA PHE A 522 -9.34 -24.69 -11.65
C PHE A 522 -8.42 -24.52 -12.86
N GLN A 523 -7.34 -23.77 -12.67
CA GLN A 523 -6.33 -23.59 -13.70
C GLN A 523 -4.93 -23.45 -13.07
N ILE A 524 -3.96 -24.16 -13.66
CA ILE A 524 -2.53 -23.96 -13.40
C ILE A 524 -1.81 -23.38 -14.62
N SER A 525 -0.70 -22.69 -14.35
CA SER A 525 0.18 -22.11 -15.37
C SER A 525 0.92 -23.19 -16.17
N GLU A 526 1.00 -23.00 -17.49
CA GLU A 526 1.85 -23.83 -18.35
C GLU A 526 3.34 -23.53 -18.10
N SER A 527 3.66 -22.31 -17.67
CA SER A 527 5.00 -21.94 -17.21
C SER A 527 5.26 -22.49 -15.81
N PHE A 528 6.47 -22.99 -15.57
CA PHE A 528 6.86 -23.57 -14.29
C PHE A 528 8.26 -23.12 -13.85
N ILE A 529 8.51 -23.20 -12.55
CA ILE A 529 9.83 -22.99 -11.95
C ILE A 529 10.55 -24.34 -11.85
N PRO A 530 11.75 -24.48 -12.46
CA PRO A 530 12.55 -25.69 -12.31
C PRO A 530 13.20 -25.75 -10.93
N VAL A 531 13.13 -26.88 -10.23
CA VAL A 531 13.73 -27.04 -8.90
C VAL A 531 14.61 -28.28 -8.83
N LYS A 532 15.92 -28.13 -9.03
CA LYS A 532 16.90 -29.22 -9.01
C LYS A 532 18.01 -28.93 -8.02
N THR A 533 18.60 -29.98 -7.45
CA THR A 533 19.80 -29.85 -6.62
C THR A 533 20.91 -29.12 -7.38
N GLY A 534 21.48 -28.09 -6.76
CA GLY A 534 22.48 -27.20 -7.35
C GLY A 534 21.91 -25.96 -8.05
N ASP A 535 20.59 -25.87 -8.26
CA ASP A 535 19.98 -24.63 -8.77
C ASP A 535 20.15 -23.50 -7.75
N ARG A 536 20.46 -22.30 -8.25
CA ARG A 536 20.72 -21.12 -7.43
C ARG A 536 19.61 -20.09 -7.58
N TYR A 537 19.20 -19.53 -6.45
CA TYR A 537 18.24 -18.44 -6.35
C TYR A 537 18.84 -17.37 -5.44
N GLY A 538 19.44 -16.35 -6.06
CA GLY A 538 20.21 -15.33 -5.33
C GLY A 538 21.40 -15.95 -4.60
N GLU A 539 21.47 -15.71 -3.29
CA GLU A 539 22.52 -16.22 -2.40
C GLU A 539 22.30 -17.68 -1.97
N MET A 540 21.11 -18.22 -2.22
CA MET A 540 20.69 -19.55 -1.80
C MET A 540 20.85 -20.58 -2.93
N GLU A 541 21.25 -21.80 -2.58
CA GLU A 541 21.39 -22.93 -3.51
C GLU A 541 20.56 -24.12 -3.00
N ILE A 542 19.84 -24.81 -3.90
CA ILE A 542 19.09 -26.02 -3.56
C ILE A 542 20.07 -27.13 -3.18
N SER A 543 20.05 -27.53 -1.91
CA SER A 543 20.85 -28.63 -1.38
C SER A 543 20.17 -29.98 -1.58
N SER A 544 18.84 -30.02 -1.57
CA SER A 544 18.05 -31.24 -1.85
C SER A 544 16.65 -30.90 -2.32
N VAL A 545 16.14 -31.70 -3.26
CA VAL A 545 14.73 -31.73 -3.66
C VAL A 545 14.25 -33.18 -3.66
N ASP A 546 13.05 -33.42 -3.15
CA ASP A 546 12.33 -34.69 -3.27
C ASP A 546 10.87 -34.42 -3.69
N ALA A 547 10.05 -35.47 -3.77
CA ALA A 547 8.66 -35.35 -4.23
C ALA A 547 7.77 -34.43 -3.37
N ASN A 548 8.19 -34.13 -2.13
CA ASN A 548 7.41 -33.37 -1.15
C ASN A 548 8.19 -32.22 -0.51
N SER A 549 9.51 -32.08 -0.70
CA SER A 549 10.30 -31.07 0.00
C SER A 549 11.43 -30.45 -0.82
N ILE A 550 11.75 -29.20 -0.49
CA ILE A 550 12.90 -28.47 -1.02
C ILE A 550 13.69 -27.94 0.17
N ARG A 551 15.02 -28.09 0.13
CA ARG A 551 15.95 -27.48 1.09
C ARG A 551 17.02 -26.69 0.36
N MET A 552 17.38 -25.56 0.93
CA MET A 552 18.39 -24.66 0.41
C MET A 552 19.31 -24.16 1.51
N GLU A 553 20.52 -23.80 1.12
CA GLU A 553 21.48 -23.14 2.00
C GLU A 553 22.27 -22.07 1.25
N ASN A 554 22.83 -21.11 1.98
CA ASN A 554 23.68 -20.11 1.37
C ASN A 554 25.02 -20.72 0.92
N LYS A 555 25.31 -20.63 -0.37
CA LYS A 555 26.53 -21.23 -0.97
C LYS A 555 27.81 -20.54 -0.50
N ASN A 556 27.74 -19.23 -0.29
CA ASN A 556 28.85 -18.38 0.14
C ASN A 556 28.52 -17.67 1.45
N SER A 557 29.51 -17.03 2.07
CA SER A 557 29.25 -16.12 3.19
C SER A 557 28.40 -14.94 2.71
N ILE A 558 27.37 -14.56 3.48
CA ILE A 558 26.52 -13.41 3.20
C ILE A 558 26.96 -12.25 4.10
N GLY A 559 27.35 -11.12 3.51
CA GLY A 559 27.69 -9.91 4.25
C GLY A 559 26.45 -9.19 4.78
N LEU A 560 26.51 -8.73 6.03
CA LEU A 560 25.48 -7.97 6.74
C LEU A 560 26.04 -6.59 7.13
N SER A 561 26.44 -5.81 6.14
CA SER A 561 26.98 -4.47 6.37
C SER A 561 25.93 -3.54 7.01
N SER A 562 26.38 -2.63 7.87
CA SER A 562 25.54 -1.62 8.52
C SER A 562 24.70 -0.86 7.49
N GLY A 563 23.39 -0.76 7.72
CA GLY A 563 22.44 -0.03 6.85
C GLY A 563 22.16 -0.66 5.48
N SER A 564 22.72 -1.86 5.21
CA SER A 564 22.60 -2.49 3.89
C SER A 564 21.26 -3.20 3.67
N THR A 565 20.96 -3.44 2.39
CA THR A 565 19.92 -4.38 1.95
C THR A 565 20.60 -5.53 1.23
N VAL A 566 20.22 -6.76 1.56
CA VAL A 566 20.77 -7.97 0.97
C VAL A 566 19.66 -8.68 0.20
N ASP A 567 19.81 -8.81 -1.11
CA ASP A 567 18.91 -9.63 -1.93
C ASP A 567 19.18 -11.11 -1.67
N LEU A 568 18.20 -11.84 -1.12
CA LEU A 568 18.43 -13.20 -0.63
C LEU A 568 18.04 -14.26 -1.66
N MET A 569 16.74 -14.38 -1.96
CA MET A 569 16.19 -15.34 -2.91
C MET A 569 14.78 -14.91 -3.35
N GLY A 570 14.48 -15.02 -4.66
CA GLY A 570 13.18 -14.62 -5.20
C GLY A 570 12.80 -13.20 -4.76
N ASN A 571 11.65 -13.07 -4.08
CA ASN A 571 11.14 -11.79 -3.57
C ASN A 571 11.62 -11.43 -2.15
N ILE A 572 12.43 -12.29 -1.53
CA ILE A 572 12.86 -12.16 -0.13
C ILE A 572 14.22 -11.46 -0.06
N LYS A 573 14.32 -10.47 0.81
CA LYS A 573 15.53 -9.67 1.07
C LYS A 573 15.76 -9.56 2.59
N PHE A 574 16.98 -9.23 3.02
CA PHE A 574 17.24 -8.76 4.39
C PHE A 574 17.44 -7.25 4.42
N ARG A 575 16.85 -6.60 5.43
CA ARG A 575 17.20 -5.22 5.82
C ARG A 575 18.08 -5.29 7.05
N VAL A 576 19.27 -4.69 7.01
CA VAL A 576 20.22 -4.65 8.12
C VAL A 576 20.23 -3.27 8.74
N ALA A 577 20.19 -3.20 10.07
CA ALA A 577 20.25 -1.95 10.81
C ALA A 577 21.54 -1.19 10.54
N ASP A 578 21.47 0.14 10.51
CA ASP A 578 22.64 0.99 10.63
C ASP A 578 23.00 1.16 12.11
N SER A 579 23.76 0.21 12.65
CA SER A 579 24.03 0.05 14.07
C SER A 579 25.31 -0.76 14.29
N SER A 580 25.97 -0.58 15.43
CA SER A 580 27.15 -1.37 15.81
C SER A 580 26.83 -2.86 16.03
N ASP A 581 25.61 -3.16 16.48
CA ASP A 581 25.13 -4.53 16.65
C ASP A 581 24.37 -5.01 15.41
N VAL A 582 24.50 -6.29 15.07
CA VAL A 582 23.78 -6.92 13.95
C VAL A 582 22.31 -7.11 14.33
N ARG A 583 21.45 -6.34 13.69
CA ARG A 583 19.99 -6.43 13.78
C ARG A 583 19.43 -6.42 12.37
N LEU A 584 18.49 -7.31 12.08
CA LEU A 584 17.92 -7.44 10.74
C LEU A 584 16.52 -8.03 10.76
N TYR A 585 15.83 -7.95 9.64
CA TYR A 585 14.64 -8.75 9.36
C TYR A 585 14.60 -9.15 7.87
N PRO A 586 14.01 -10.32 7.53
CA PRO A 586 13.63 -10.60 6.15
C PRO A 586 12.43 -9.74 5.77
N PHE A 587 12.31 -9.37 4.51
CA PHE A 587 11.15 -8.66 4.00
C PHE A 587 10.87 -8.99 2.53
N VAL A 588 9.64 -8.70 2.12
CA VAL A 588 9.19 -8.69 0.73
C VAL A 588 8.77 -7.26 0.36
N MET A 589 9.21 -6.78 -0.81
CA MET A 589 8.71 -5.54 -1.39
C MET A 589 7.40 -5.79 -2.11
N VAL A 590 6.30 -5.26 -1.58
CA VAL A 590 4.97 -5.40 -2.20
C VAL A 590 4.84 -4.35 -3.29
N THR A 591 4.38 -4.76 -4.47
CA THR A 591 3.96 -3.84 -5.53
C THR A 591 2.45 -3.94 -5.75
N PRO A 592 1.79 -2.91 -6.32
CA PRO A 592 0.36 -2.98 -6.64
C PRO A 592 -0.04 -4.20 -7.47
N GLU A 593 0.85 -4.68 -8.35
CA GLU A 593 0.63 -5.85 -9.20
C GLU A 593 0.50 -7.14 -8.37
N MET A 594 1.21 -7.26 -7.25
CA MET A 594 1.16 -8.43 -6.37
C MET A 594 -0.20 -8.60 -5.67
N ILE A 595 -0.97 -7.52 -5.54
CA ILE A 595 -2.30 -7.50 -4.91
C ILE A 595 -3.41 -7.09 -5.88
N ALA A 596 -3.13 -7.06 -7.20
CA ALA A 596 -4.06 -6.58 -8.22
C ALA A 596 -5.31 -7.46 -8.41
N ASN A 597 -5.25 -8.71 -7.95
CA ASN A 597 -6.37 -9.64 -7.97
C ASN A 597 -7.07 -9.78 -6.61
N GLN A 598 -6.62 -9.07 -5.57
CA GLN A 598 -7.26 -9.11 -4.25
C GLN A 598 -8.45 -8.16 -4.22
N LEU A 599 -9.67 -8.69 -4.13
CA LEU A 599 -10.84 -7.85 -3.89
C LEU A 599 -10.80 -7.26 -2.48
N LEU A 600 -11.26 -6.03 -2.33
CA LEU A 600 -11.51 -5.35 -1.07
C LEU A 600 -12.93 -4.79 -1.09
N ILE A 601 -13.66 -4.93 0.02
CA ILE A 601 -15.03 -4.44 0.18
C ILE A 601 -15.01 -3.25 1.13
N ASP A 602 -15.48 -2.10 0.64
CA ASP A 602 -15.80 -0.94 1.46
C ASP A 602 -17.33 -0.81 1.55
N ALA A 603 -17.86 -1.11 2.73
CA ALA A 603 -19.30 -1.18 3.06
C ALA A 603 -19.49 -0.82 4.54
N PRO A 604 -20.66 -0.34 4.98
CA PRO A 604 -20.87 0.02 6.38
C PRO A 604 -20.74 -1.20 7.30
N ALA A 605 -20.17 -1.02 8.50
CA ALA A 605 -20.05 -2.09 9.49
C ALA A 605 -21.40 -2.50 10.09
N ARG A 606 -22.36 -1.55 10.14
CA ARG A 606 -23.71 -1.77 10.65
C ARG A 606 -24.74 -1.17 9.70
N ALA A 607 -25.83 -1.88 9.52
CA ALA A 607 -27.00 -1.43 8.79
C ALA A 607 -28.25 -2.12 9.35
N SER A 608 -29.39 -1.89 8.74
CA SER A 608 -30.60 -2.61 9.10
C SER A 608 -31.25 -3.25 7.88
N ALA A 609 -32.01 -4.32 8.10
CA ALA A 609 -32.79 -4.94 7.05
C ALA A 609 -33.67 -3.89 6.36
N GLY A 610 -33.78 -3.97 5.05
CA GLY A 610 -34.49 -3.01 4.19
C GLY A 610 -33.68 -1.76 3.80
N ASP A 611 -32.51 -1.50 4.39
CA ASP A 611 -31.68 -0.37 3.99
C ASP A 611 -30.99 -0.63 2.65
N ALA A 612 -30.84 0.43 1.84
CA ALA A 612 -29.97 0.45 0.68
C ALA A 612 -28.58 0.96 1.09
N ILE A 613 -27.54 0.14 0.92
CA ILE A 613 -26.17 0.45 1.31
C ILE A 613 -25.26 0.56 0.08
N ILE A 614 -24.36 1.53 0.10
CA ILE A 614 -23.31 1.66 -0.91
C ILE A 614 -22.20 0.65 -0.59
N VAL A 615 -21.90 -0.22 -1.54
CA VAL A 615 -20.75 -1.12 -1.48
C VAL A 615 -19.80 -0.76 -2.61
N LYS A 616 -18.54 -0.52 -2.27
CA LYS A 616 -17.45 -0.32 -3.24
C LYS A 616 -16.50 -1.49 -3.21
N VAL A 617 -16.18 -2.01 -4.40
CA VAL A 617 -15.22 -3.10 -4.59
C VAL A 617 -14.00 -2.57 -5.35
N THR A 618 -12.82 -2.77 -4.76
CA THR A 618 -11.55 -2.41 -5.39
C THR A 618 -10.58 -3.61 -5.41
N ALA A 619 -9.57 -3.54 -6.26
CA ALA A 619 -8.43 -4.46 -6.27
C ALA A 619 -7.17 -3.74 -6.72
N GLY A 620 -6.06 -3.94 -6.00
CA GLY A 620 -4.82 -3.18 -6.23
C GLY A 620 -5.02 -1.65 -6.22
N GLY A 621 -6.00 -1.14 -5.47
CA GLY A 621 -6.37 0.27 -5.43
C GLY A 621 -7.26 0.77 -6.58
N LYS A 622 -7.64 -0.08 -7.53
CA LYS A 622 -8.50 0.28 -8.67
C LYS A 622 -9.93 -0.23 -8.47
N ALA A 623 -10.91 0.52 -8.96
CA ALA A 623 -12.30 0.09 -9.03
C ALA A 623 -12.45 -1.19 -9.86
N VAL A 624 -13.32 -2.11 -9.42
CA VAL A 624 -13.57 -3.37 -10.13
C VAL A 624 -15.01 -3.40 -10.64
N GLU A 625 -15.18 -3.24 -11.95
CA GLU A 625 -16.47 -3.39 -12.65
C GLU A 625 -16.91 -4.86 -12.70
N GLY A 626 -18.20 -5.15 -12.54
CA GLY A 626 -18.73 -6.50 -12.68
C GLY A 626 -18.24 -7.49 -11.62
N ALA A 627 -17.91 -7.00 -10.42
CA ALA A 627 -17.75 -7.86 -9.25
C ALA A 627 -19.15 -8.18 -8.69
N SER A 628 -19.40 -9.45 -8.38
CA SER A 628 -20.66 -9.91 -7.81
C SER A 628 -20.64 -9.72 -6.31
N VAL A 629 -21.48 -8.82 -5.80
CA VAL A 629 -21.57 -8.44 -4.39
C VAL A 629 -22.88 -8.92 -3.80
N GLY A 630 -22.84 -9.57 -2.63
CA GLY A 630 -24.06 -9.94 -1.93
C GLY A 630 -23.86 -10.73 -0.65
N ILE A 631 -24.98 -10.93 0.06
CA ILE A 631 -25.13 -11.84 1.18
C ILE A 631 -25.79 -13.11 0.66
N ASP A 632 -25.19 -14.26 0.97
CA ASP A 632 -25.60 -15.57 0.49
C ASP A 632 -25.66 -15.65 -1.06
N SER A 633 -26.78 -16.11 -1.62
CA SER A 633 -26.95 -16.31 -3.07
C SER A 633 -27.49 -15.09 -3.81
N ASP A 634 -27.84 -14.01 -3.11
CA ASP A 634 -28.42 -12.82 -3.72
C ASP A 634 -27.36 -11.77 -4.01
N THR A 635 -26.92 -11.72 -5.27
CA THR A 635 -25.79 -10.90 -5.70
C THR A 635 -26.18 -9.90 -6.77
N VAL A 636 -25.54 -8.73 -6.72
CA VAL A 636 -25.66 -7.65 -7.69
C VAL A 636 -24.26 -7.31 -8.19
N GLN A 637 -24.14 -6.87 -9.45
CA GLN A 637 -22.84 -6.51 -10.02
C GLN A 637 -22.49 -5.04 -9.75
N THR A 638 -21.21 -4.77 -9.52
CA THR A 638 -20.68 -3.40 -9.49
C THR A 638 -20.63 -2.76 -10.87
N ASP A 639 -20.78 -1.43 -10.89
CA ASP A 639 -20.61 -0.59 -12.07
C ASP A 639 -19.12 -0.30 -12.38
N ARG A 640 -18.87 0.59 -13.36
CA ARG A 640 -17.51 1.00 -13.79
C ARG A 640 -16.67 1.63 -12.69
N ASP A 641 -17.30 2.26 -11.71
CA ASP A 641 -16.62 2.89 -10.57
C ASP A 641 -16.43 1.88 -9.41
N GLY A 642 -16.78 0.62 -9.65
CA GLY A 642 -16.70 -0.46 -8.69
C GLY A 642 -17.76 -0.33 -7.60
N ILE A 643 -18.83 0.43 -7.83
CA ILE A 643 -19.85 0.75 -6.85
C ILE A 643 -21.13 -0.03 -7.16
N VAL A 644 -21.84 -0.44 -6.12
CA VAL A 644 -23.20 -0.96 -6.21
C VAL A 644 -24.02 -0.46 -5.03
N ASN A 645 -25.29 -0.11 -5.28
CA ASN A 645 -26.26 0.13 -4.22
C ASN A 645 -26.97 -1.18 -3.90
N TYR A 646 -26.59 -1.81 -2.79
CA TYR A 646 -27.10 -3.12 -2.38
C TYR A 646 -28.25 -2.96 -1.38
N THR A 647 -29.43 -3.48 -1.70
CA THR A 647 -30.59 -3.42 -0.80
C THR A 647 -30.62 -4.65 0.09
N LEU A 648 -30.50 -4.45 1.40
CA LEU A 648 -30.64 -5.53 2.38
C LEU A 648 -32.09 -6.02 2.41
N LYS A 649 -32.31 -7.33 2.28
CA LYS A 649 -33.67 -7.89 2.31
C LYS A 649 -34.36 -7.57 3.63
N LYS A 650 -35.63 -7.16 3.55
CA LYS A 650 -36.48 -6.93 4.73
C LYS A 650 -36.71 -8.19 5.59
N THR A 651 -36.43 -9.37 5.02
CA THR A 651 -36.56 -10.68 5.67
C THR A 651 -35.30 -11.11 6.42
N LEU A 652 -34.24 -10.29 6.45
CA LEU A 652 -33.05 -10.59 7.25
C LEU A 652 -33.37 -10.35 8.73
N ASP A 653 -33.04 -11.33 9.55
CA ASP A 653 -33.13 -11.23 11.00
C ASP A 653 -31.99 -10.36 11.56
N GLY A 654 -32.12 -9.96 12.82
CA GLY A 654 -31.04 -9.29 13.53
C GLY A 654 -29.82 -10.21 13.70
N GLY A 655 -28.65 -9.81 13.22
CA GLY A 655 -27.45 -10.63 13.35
C GLY A 655 -26.25 -10.16 12.52
N LEU A 656 -25.15 -10.91 12.61
CA LEU A 656 -23.93 -10.68 11.82
C LEU A 656 -23.99 -11.51 10.54
N TYR A 657 -23.78 -10.87 9.40
CA TYR A 657 -23.74 -11.50 8.08
C TYR A 657 -22.40 -11.23 7.38
N ASN A 658 -22.01 -12.11 6.45
CA ASN A 658 -20.85 -11.90 5.60
C ASN A 658 -21.28 -11.33 4.25
N LEU A 659 -20.97 -10.06 4.01
CA LEU A 659 -21.07 -9.46 2.69
C LEU A 659 -19.88 -9.92 1.86
N THR A 660 -20.14 -10.58 0.74
CA THR A 660 -19.08 -11.16 -0.10
C THR A 660 -18.99 -10.45 -1.45
N ALA A 661 -17.78 -10.39 -2.00
CA ALA A 661 -17.52 -9.92 -3.36
C ALA A 661 -16.69 -10.96 -4.10
N THR A 662 -17.11 -11.33 -5.31
CA THR A 662 -16.45 -12.34 -6.14
C THR A 662 -16.31 -11.86 -7.58
N LYS A 663 -15.22 -12.28 -8.24
CA LYS A 663 -14.99 -12.05 -9.67
C LYS A 663 -14.03 -13.13 -10.19
N LEU A 664 -14.30 -13.69 -11.36
CA LEU A 664 -13.45 -14.76 -11.90
C LEU A 664 -11.99 -14.30 -12.05
N GLY A 665 -11.07 -15.10 -11.50
CA GLY A 665 -9.64 -14.79 -11.52
C GLY A 665 -9.19 -13.72 -10.50
N TYR A 666 -10.07 -13.38 -9.55
CA TYR A 666 -9.76 -12.58 -8.36
C TYR A 666 -9.96 -13.41 -7.09
N GLN A 667 -9.25 -13.06 -6.03
CA GLN A 667 -9.48 -13.63 -4.70
C GLN A 667 -10.77 -13.06 -4.12
N LYS A 668 -11.63 -13.92 -3.57
CA LYS A 668 -12.87 -13.53 -2.89
C LYS A 668 -12.56 -12.56 -1.74
N ALA A 669 -13.45 -11.60 -1.55
CA ALA A 669 -13.47 -10.76 -0.35
C ALA A 669 -14.72 -11.05 0.48
N SER A 670 -14.58 -10.91 1.80
CA SER A 670 -15.66 -11.03 2.77
C SER A 670 -15.52 -9.92 3.79
N LYS A 671 -16.64 -9.30 4.18
CA LYS A 671 -16.71 -8.30 5.23
C LYS A 671 -17.92 -8.58 6.12
N GLY A 672 -17.71 -8.59 7.43
CA GLY A 672 -18.81 -8.70 8.39
C GLY A 672 -19.66 -7.44 8.39
N ILE A 673 -20.98 -7.61 8.40
CA ILE A 673 -21.95 -6.52 8.57
C ILE A 673 -22.99 -6.93 9.63
N GLU A 674 -23.14 -6.11 10.66
CA GLU A 674 -24.19 -6.27 11.65
C GLU A 674 -25.50 -5.68 11.11
N ILE A 675 -26.52 -6.51 11.00
CA ILE A 675 -27.83 -6.15 10.49
C ILE A 675 -28.80 -6.13 11.66
N LYS A 676 -29.50 -5.01 11.85
CA LYS A 676 -30.66 -4.93 12.75
C LYS A 676 -31.94 -5.31 12.03
N GLU A 677 -32.92 -5.81 12.79
CA GLU A 677 -34.23 -6.19 12.27
C GLU A 677 -34.93 -5.03 11.52
N TYR A 678 -35.81 -5.40 10.59
CA TYR A 678 -36.64 -4.46 9.85
C TYR A 678 -37.69 -3.83 10.78
N ILE A 679 -37.76 -2.50 10.81
CA ILE A 679 -38.80 -1.76 11.53
C ILE A 679 -39.60 -0.95 10.52
N GLU A 680 -40.91 -1.15 10.50
CA GLU A 680 -41.83 -0.40 9.66
C GLU A 680 -41.78 1.11 10.02
N ASN A 681 -41.81 1.98 9.01
CA ASN A 681 -41.70 3.44 9.13
C ASN A 681 -40.36 4.01 9.65
N ARG A 682 -39.27 3.23 9.66
CA ARG A 682 -37.92 3.77 9.92
C ARG A 682 -37.40 4.56 8.71
N LEU A 683 -36.66 5.64 8.98
CA LEU A 683 -35.83 6.31 7.98
C LEU A 683 -34.62 5.42 7.61
N SER A 684 -34.04 5.65 6.44
CA SER A 684 -32.76 5.09 6.01
C SER A 684 -31.81 6.22 5.63
N ILE A 685 -30.52 6.05 5.93
CA ILE A 685 -29.48 7.05 5.67
C ILE A 685 -28.52 6.49 4.61
N ASP A 686 -28.50 7.14 3.45
CA ASP A 686 -27.55 6.90 2.39
C ASP A 686 -26.45 7.97 2.38
N ALA A 687 -25.21 7.55 2.62
CA ALA A 687 -24.00 8.35 2.69
C ALA A 687 -22.77 7.45 2.38
N PRO A 688 -21.59 8.02 2.07
CA PRO A 688 -20.35 7.23 1.99
C PRO A 688 -20.01 6.57 3.34
N VAL A 689 -19.35 5.41 3.28
CA VAL A 689 -18.85 4.70 4.49
C VAL A 689 -17.55 5.31 4.98
N LYS A 690 -16.66 5.63 4.04
CA LYS A 690 -15.41 6.33 4.25
C LYS A 690 -15.42 7.61 3.42
N ALA A 691 -14.95 8.70 3.99
CA ALA A 691 -14.76 9.97 3.30
C ALA A 691 -13.50 10.66 3.81
N ASN A 692 -12.97 11.64 3.07
CA ASN A 692 -11.82 12.39 3.52
C ASN A 692 -12.27 13.61 4.33
N GLN A 693 -11.50 14.00 5.36
CA GLN A 693 -11.74 15.27 6.04
C GLN A 693 -11.71 16.43 5.03
N PHE A 694 -12.58 17.42 5.25
CA PHE A 694 -12.89 18.58 4.39
C PHE A 694 -13.62 18.25 3.09
N GLU A 695 -13.92 16.98 2.82
CA GLU A 695 -14.81 16.60 1.75
C GLU A 695 -16.25 17.03 2.08
N THR A 696 -17.00 17.46 1.06
CA THR A 696 -18.43 17.73 1.19
C THR A 696 -19.20 16.53 0.64
N ILE A 697 -19.86 15.81 1.53
CA ILE A 697 -20.67 14.64 1.19
C ILE A 697 -22.14 15.02 1.02
N THR A 698 -22.88 14.20 0.28
CA THR A 698 -24.35 14.27 0.22
C THR A 698 -24.91 13.16 1.10
N ILE A 699 -25.75 13.53 2.06
CA ILE A 699 -26.48 12.60 2.92
C ILE A 699 -27.92 12.59 2.42
N LYS A 700 -28.39 11.43 1.97
CA LYS A 700 -29.75 11.23 1.48
C LYS A 700 -30.54 10.41 2.50
N VAL A 701 -31.75 10.87 2.82
CA VAL A 701 -32.66 10.17 3.72
C VAL A 701 -33.89 9.69 2.96
N THR A 702 -34.18 8.40 3.09
CA THR A 702 -35.32 7.75 2.43
C THR A 702 -36.19 6.98 3.42
N GLN A 703 -37.39 6.62 2.97
CA GLN A 703 -38.25 5.61 3.58
C GLN A 703 -38.77 4.72 2.45
N ASN A 704 -38.53 3.41 2.52
CA ASN A 704 -38.86 2.48 1.42
C ASN A 704 -38.37 3.02 0.05
N ASP A 705 -37.11 3.47 0.00
CA ASP A 705 -36.43 4.04 -1.18
C ASP A 705 -37.01 5.35 -1.73
N LEU A 706 -38.07 5.88 -1.12
CA LEU A 706 -38.63 7.19 -1.46
C LEU A 706 -37.95 8.30 -0.64
N PRO A 707 -37.55 9.41 -1.27
CA PRO A 707 -36.91 10.52 -0.58
C PRO A 707 -37.86 11.17 0.43
N VAL A 708 -37.36 11.48 1.63
CA VAL A 708 -38.14 12.16 2.67
C VAL A 708 -37.58 13.56 2.89
N SER A 709 -38.37 14.58 2.57
CA SER A 709 -38.02 15.99 2.78
C SER A 709 -38.25 16.44 4.22
N GLY A 710 -37.54 17.47 4.67
CA GLY A 710 -37.70 18.06 6.01
C GLY A 710 -37.29 17.15 7.16
N VAL A 711 -36.44 16.15 6.91
CA VAL A 711 -35.81 15.33 7.96
C VAL A 711 -34.67 16.15 8.56
N THR A 712 -34.59 16.18 9.90
CA THR A 712 -33.45 16.79 10.59
C THR A 712 -32.29 15.80 10.63
N VAL A 713 -31.15 16.21 10.06
CA VAL A 713 -29.91 15.42 10.05
C VAL A 713 -28.92 16.02 11.04
N LEU A 714 -28.38 15.16 11.91
CA LEU A 714 -27.34 15.51 12.88
C LEU A 714 -26.07 14.70 12.59
N PHE A 715 -24.92 15.29 12.87
CA PHE A 715 -23.60 14.69 12.81
C PHE A 715 -22.99 14.79 14.21
N ASP A 716 -22.83 13.67 14.92
CA ASP A 716 -22.44 13.64 16.34
C ASP A 716 -23.22 14.62 17.23
N ASN A 717 -24.54 14.67 17.00
CA ASN A 717 -25.48 15.59 17.66
C ASN A 717 -25.36 17.08 17.25
N ILE A 718 -24.47 17.44 16.33
CA ILE A 718 -24.39 18.76 15.72
C ILE A 718 -25.32 18.81 14.50
N THR A 719 -26.13 19.85 14.36
CA THR A 719 -27.07 19.95 13.23
C THR A 719 -26.33 20.13 11.90
N ALA A 720 -26.48 19.16 11.00
CA ALA A 720 -25.98 19.24 9.62
C ALA A 720 -26.96 19.98 8.70
N GLY A 721 -28.27 19.90 8.97
CA GLY A 721 -29.31 20.61 8.24
C GLY A 721 -30.63 19.84 8.15
N GLN A 722 -31.49 20.25 7.21
CA GLN A 722 -32.70 19.53 6.84
C GLN A 722 -32.66 19.06 5.40
N THR A 723 -33.27 17.90 5.12
CA THR A 723 -33.34 17.36 3.77
C THR A 723 -34.26 18.18 2.86
N ASP A 724 -33.83 18.38 1.61
CA ASP A 724 -34.62 19.03 0.57
C ASP A 724 -35.71 18.11 -0.03
N SER A 725 -36.38 18.55 -1.11
CA SER A 725 -37.41 17.75 -1.80
C SER A 725 -36.88 16.45 -2.43
N SER A 726 -35.57 16.34 -2.65
CA SER A 726 -34.91 15.12 -3.10
C SER A 726 -34.47 14.21 -1.95
N GLY A 727 -34.78 14.61 -0.71
CA GLY A 727 -34.40 13.90 0.51
C GLY A 727 -32.91 14.08 0.85
N ALA A 728 -32.23 15.08 0.29
CA ALA A 728 -30.79 15.24 0.42
C ALA A 728 -30.40 16.47 1.27
N VAL A 729 -29.25 16.37 1.94
CA VAL A 729 -28.55 17.48 2.59
C VAL A 729 -27.05 17.34 2.33
N LYS A 730 -26.34 18.45 2.11
CA LYS A 730 -24.89 18.47 1.95
C LYS A 730 -24.22 18.82 3.27
N TYR A 731 -23.12 18.16 3.60
CA TYR A 731 -22.37 18.39 4.83
C TYR A 731 -20.87 18.31 4.57
N THR A 732 -20.10 19.26 5.10
CA THR A 732 -18.64 19.28 5.04
C THR A 732 -18.06 18.64 6.28
N LEU A 733 -17.15 17.70 6.10
CA LEU A 733 -16.59 16.87 7.14
C LEU A 733 -15.43 17.58 7.85
N GLU A 734 -15.60 18.01 9.09
CA GLU A 734 -14.63 18.88 9.77
C GLU A 734 -13.62 18.15 10.67
N GLU A 735 -13.97 16.97 11.20
CA GLU A 735 -13.12 16.17 12.08
C GLU A 735 -12.93 14.76 11.51
N SER A 736 -11.78 14.14 11.81
CA SER A 736 -11.46 12.76 11.41
C SER A 736 -11.78 11.78 12.54
N GLY A 737 -11.90 10.49 12.20
CA GLY A 737 -12.34 9.43 13.12
C GLY A 737 -13.71 8.87 12.74
N THR A 738 -14.30 8.08 13.62
CA THR A 738 -15.61 7.44 13.40
C THR A 738 -16.72 8.27 14.03
N HIS A 739 -17.61 8.79 13.20
CA HIS A 739 -18.71 9.67 13.57
C HIS A 739 -20.06 9.04 13.25
N THR A 740 -21.14 9.48 13.90
CA THR A 740 -22.49 8.97 13.67
C THR A 740 -23.39 10.04 13.07
N ILE A 741 -24.02 9.70 11.95
CA ILE A 741 -25.09 10.47 11.31
C ILE A 741 -26.43 10.02 11.89
N TYR A 742 -27.24 10.95 12.37
CA TYR A 742 -28.60 10.69 12.83
C TYR A 742 -29.62 11.38 11.92
N ALA A 743 -30.71 10.69 11.61
CA ALA A 743 -31.83 11.23 10.83
C ALA A 743 -33.12 11.09 11.63
N SER A 744 -33.79 12.21 11.91
CA SER A 744 -34.99 12.23 12.74
C SER A 744 -36.09 13.11 12.14
N LYS A 745 -37.33 12.62 12.20
CA LYS A 745 -38.54 13.35 11.79
C LYS A 745 -39.74 12.80 12.55
N SER A 746 -40.65 13.68 12.97
CA SER A 746 -41.89 13.26 13.64
C SER A 746 -42.69 12.31 12.75
N GLY A 747 -43.22 11.24 13.35
CA GLY A 747 -43.94 10.18 12.64
C GLY A 747 -43.04 9.07 12.07
N TYR A 748 -41.72 9.15 12.25
CA TYR A 748 -40.76 8.15 11.80
C TYR A 748 -39.89 7.67 12.96
N THR A 749 -39.40 6.43 12.86
CA THR A 749 -38.35 5.93 13.75
C THR A 749 -37.00 6.49 13.30
N THR A 750 -36.24 7.08 14.24
CA THR A 750 -34.91 7.64 14.00
C THR A 750 -33.96 6.60 13.41
N ALA A 751 -33.15 7.02 12.45
CA ALA A 751 -32.07 6.21 11.91
C ALA A 751 -30.71 6.75 12.38
N ALA A 752 -29.75 5.85 12.53
CA ALA A 752 -28.37 6.18 12.83
C ALA A 752 -27.45 5.36 11.94
N ARG A 753 -26.36 5.97 11.47
CA ARG A 753 -25.35 5.33 10.62
C ARG A 753 -23.98 5.90 10.92
N ASP A 754 -22.98 5.03 11.10
CA ASP A 754 -21.59 5.46 11.28
C ASP A 754 -20.91 5.76 9.93
N ILE A 755 -19.94 6.69 9.98
CA ILE A 755 -19.06 7.08 8.89
C ILE A 755 -17.64 7.27 9.42
N ASP A 756 -16.66 6.72 8.69
CA ASP A 756 -15.24 6.85 9.01
C ASP A 756 -14.61 7.97 8.18
N ILE A 757 -14.13 9.02 8.84
CA ILE A 757 -13.49 10.15 8.18
C ILE A 757 -11.98 10.01 8.26
N ARG A 758 -11.35 9.88 7.10
CA ARG A 758 -9.89 9.73 6.97
C ARG A 758 -9.18 11.04 7.20
N MET A 759 -8.02 10.93 7.84
CA MET A 759 -7.13 12.05 8.08
C MET A 759 -6.61 12.63 6.74
N PRO A 760 -6.53 13.96 6.61
CA PRO A 760 -6.11 14.63 5.39
C PRO A 760 -4.58 14.66 5.30
N TYR A 761 -4.03 14.19 4.19
CA TYR A 761 -2.61 14.37 3.85
C TYR A 761 -2.43 14.47 2.34
N SER A 762 -1.27 14.97 1.89
CA SER A 762 -0.87 15.02 0.48
C SER A 762 0.46 14.32 0.29
N GLU A 763 0.61 13.51 -0.75
CA GLU A 763 1.86 12.80 -1.04
C GLU A 763 2.09 12.75 -2.55
N TYR A 764 3.03 13.54 -3.08
CA TYR A 764 3.31 13.53 -4.52
C TYR A 764 4.35 12.46 -4.87
N LYS A 765 4.07 11.68 -5.91
CA LYS A 765 4.96 10.66 -6.45
C LYS A 765 5.20 10.88 -7.93
N ALA A 766 6.46 10.78 -8.35
CA ALA A 766 6.79 10.64 -9.76
C ALA A 766 6.58 9.18 -10.18
N LEU A 767 5.84 8.99 -11.27
CA LEU A 767 5.54 7.69 -11.86
C LEU A 767 6.64 7.27 -12.85
N ASP A 768 7.29 8.23 -13.49
CA ASP A 768 8.34 8.02 -14.48
C ASP A 768 9.29 9.23 -14.58
N ILE A 769 10.41 9.06 -15.31
CA ILE A 769 11.26 10.14 -15.81
C ILE A 769 11.67 9.83 -17.25
N ASN A 770 11.42 10.78 -18.15
CA ASN A 770 11.87 10.75 -19.54
C ASN A 770 12.78 11.95 -19.83
N ILE A 771 13.87 11.73 -20.57
CA ILE A 771 14.90 12.74 -20.84
C ILE A 771 15.14 12.72 -22.35
N ASP A 772 14.99 13.87 -23.00
CA ASP A 772 15.15 14.00 -24.46
C ASP A 772 15.99 15.25 -24.82
N PRO A 773 17.17 15.10 -25.44
CA PRO A 773 17.88 13.83 -25.68
C PRO A 773 18.56 13.30 -24.40
N GLU A 774 18.76 11.97 -24.31
CA GLU A 774 19.47 11.33 -23.17
C GLU A 774 20.98 11.66 -23.15
N VAL A 775 21.51 12.12 -24.28
CA VAL A 775 22.91 12.58 -24.44
C VAL A 775 22.89 14.03 -24.92
N VAL A 776 23.48 14.94 -24.14
CA VAL A 776 23.59 16.37 -24.47
C VAL A 776 25.04 16.82 -24.48
N SER A 777 25.38 17.82 -25.30
CA SER A 777 26.66 18.53 -25.13
C SER A 777 26.53 19.59 -24.03
N THR A 778 27.63 19.92 -23.36
CA THR A 778 27.66 21.01 -22.37
C THR A 778 27.05 22.30 -22.93
N GLY A 779 26.10 22.88 -22.20
CA GLY A 779 25.36 24.09 -22.58
C GLY A 779 24.16 23.86 -23.50
N GLN A 780 23.81 22.61 -23.83
CA GLN A 780 22.57 22.31 -24.56
C GLN A 780 21.39 22.04 -23.63
N THR A 781 20.18 22.26 -24.15
CA THR A 781 18.93 22.03 -23.42
C THR A 781 18.47 20.59 -23.57
N ALA A 782 18.18 19.92 -22.45
CA ALA A 782 17.42 18.68 -22.38
C ALA A 782 15.96 18.96 -21.96
N VAL A 783 15.02 18.24 -22.54
CA VAL A 783 13.62 18.22 -22.13
C VAL A 783 13.42 17.04 -21.19
N ILE A 784 13.08 17.33 -19.94
CA ILE A 784 12.89 16.32 -18.90
C ILE A 784 11.41 16.29 -18.52
N ARG A 785 10.76 15.14 -18.68
CA ARG A 785 9.33 14.94 -18.41
C ARG A 785 9.12 13.92 -17.31
N SER A 786 8.07 14.10 -16.53
CA SER A 786 7.63 13.14 -15.51
C SER A 786 6.13 13.23 -15.30
N ASN A 787 5.45 12.09 -15.31
CA ASN A 787 4.07 11.98 -14.82
C ASN A 787 4.09 11.97 -13.29
N VAL A 788 3.38 12.92 -12.68
CA VAL A 788 3.30 13.07 -11.22
C VAL A 788 1.86 12.86 -10.75
N THR A 789 1.69 12.15 -9.62
CA THR A 789 0.38 11.94 -8.98
C THR A 789 0.37 12.31 -7.50
N ASN A 790 -0.79 12.71 -6.97
CA ASN A 790 -1.01 12.87 -5.53
C ASN A 790 -1.63 11.60 -4.94
N ALA A 791 -0.84 10.81 -4.22
CA ALA A 791 -1.26 9.61 -3.50
C ALA A 791 -1.91 9.90 -2.13
N GLY A 792 -2.06 11.17 -1.75
CA GLY A 792 -2.74 11.58 -0.52
C GLY A 792 -4.26 11.74 -0.66
N THR A 793 -4.91 12.07 0.46
CA THR A 793 -6.37 12.24 0.60
C THR A 793 -6.85 13.69 0.46
N LYS A 794 -5.93 14.65 0.44
CA LYS A 794 -6.21 16.08 0.34
C LYS A 794 -5.66 16.65 -0.97
N LYS A 795 -6.47 17.48 -1.64
CA LYS A 795 -5.99 18.31 -2.76
C LYS A 795 -4.98 19.32 -2.22
N ASP A 796 -3.81 19.36 -2.82
CA ASP A 796 -2.76 20.27 -2.40
C ASP A 796 -2.05 20.89 -3.62
N THR A 797 -1.21 21.88 -3.38
CA THR A 797 -0.27 22.44 -4.35
C THR A 797 1.12 22.25 -3.82
N LEU A 798 1.82 21.23 -4.32
CA LEU A 798 3.20 20.96 -3.95
C LEU A 798 4.16 21.28 -5.09
N PRO A 799 5.37 21.77 -4.77
CA PRO A 799 6.40 21.98 -5.76
C PRO A 799 7.02 20.65 -6.20
N VAL A 800 7.06 20.41 -7.51
CA VAL A 800 7.77 19.30 -8.15
C VAL A 800 9.13 19.83 -8.56
N VAL A 801 10.18 19.24 -8.00
CA VAL A 801 11.57 19.68 -8.16
C VAL A 801 12.29 18.78 -9.14
N LEU A 802 13.01 19.40 -10.08
CA LEU A 802 14.02 18.77 -10.91
C LEU A 802 15.39 18.95 -10.26
N ILE A 803 16.01 17.83 -9.91
CA ILE A 803 17.36 17.77 -9.37
C ILE A 803 18.28 17.15 -10.43
N ILE A 804 19.41 17.79 -10.73
CA ILE A 804 20.48 17.21 -11.55
C ILE A 804 21.77 17.22 -10.72
N ASN A 805 22.38 16.05 -10.56
CA ASN A 805 23.61 15.86 -9.78
C ASN A 805 23.52 16.46 -8.36
N ASN A 806 22.44 16.16 -7.64
CA ASN A 806 22.15 16.66 -6.30
C ASN A 806 21.99 18.19 -6.20
N THR A 807 21.81 18.88 -7.33
CA THR A 807 21.52 20.32 -7.40
C THR A 807 20.10 20.52 -7.92
N GLU A 808 19.28 21.27 -7.19
CA GLU A 808 17.96 21.71 -7.65
C GLU A 808 18.16 22.71 -8.80
N VAL A 809 17.75 22.32 -10.02
CA VAL A 809 17.93 23.13 -11.24
C VAL A 809 16.62 23.72 -11.74
N GLY A 810 15.48 23.19 -11.29
CA GLY A 810 14.16 23.73 -11.60
C GLY A 810 13.10 23.25 -10.62
N SER A 811 12.05 24.04 -10.44
CA SER A 811 10.90 23.69 -9.60
C SER A 811 9.63 24.26 -10.23
N LYS A 812 8.54 23.48 -10.20
CA LYS A 812 7.23 23.89 -10.70
C LYS A 812 6.15 23.61 -9.65
N PRO A 813 5.30 24.58 -9.29
CA PRO A 813 4.14 24.30 -8.45
C PRO A 813 3.15 23.46 -9.24
N VAL A 814 2.70 22.36 -8.64
CA VAL A 814 1.72 21.47 -9.26
C VAL A 814 0.58 21.30 -8.27
N THR A 815 -0.63 21.68 -8.68
CA THR A 815 -1.85 21.38 -7.93
C THR A 815 -2.41 20.05 -8.41
N LEU A 816 -2.62 19.11 -7.49
CA LEU A 816 -3.20 17.80 -7.77
C LEU A 816 -4.24 17.44 -6.72
N ALA A 817 -5.44 17.09 -7.18
CA ALA A 817 -6.41 16.37 -6.36
C ALA A 817 -5.93 14.93 -6.08
N PRO A 818 -6.45 14.26 -5.04
CA PRO A 818 -6.19 12.84 -4.80
C PRO A 818 -6.35 11.99 -6.07
N GLY A 819 -5.33 11.22 -6.42
CA GLY A 819 -5.30 10.34 -7.59
C GLY A 819 -5.16 11.03 -8.96
N GLU A 820 -5.15 12.37 -9.02
CA GLU A 820 -4.91 13.10 -10.26
C GLU A 820 -3.49 12.84 -10.76
N VAL A 821 -3.31 12.62 -12.07
CA VAL A 821 -2.00 12.44 -12.73
C VAL A 821 -1.79 13.59 -13.70
N LYS A 822 -0.60 14.22 -13.65
CA LYS A 822 -0.24 15.32 -14.54
C LYS A 822 1.21 15.18 -15.01
N GLU A 823 1.43 15.30 -16.32
CA GLU A 823 2.77 15.39 -16.88
C GLU A 823 3.38 16.76 -16.59
N ILE A 824 4.59 16.76 -16.04
CA ILE A 824 5.40 17.95 -15.78
C ILE A 824 6.59 17.91 -16.73
N THR A 825 6.86 19.03 -17.40
CA THR A 825 8.00 19.18 -18.32
C THR A 825 8.95 20.25 -17.82
N PHE A 826 10.24 19.98 -17.81
CA PHE A 826 11.32 20.93 -17.57
C PHE A 826 12.18 21.06 -18.83
N ASN A 827 12.43 22.28 -19.28
CA ASN A 827 13.41 22.55 -20.34
C ASN A 827 14.67 23.05 -19.64
N GLN A 828 15.66 22.17 -19.49
CA GLN A 828 16.83 22.43 -18.67
C GLN A 828 18.09 22.52 -19.52
N GLU A 829 18.75 23.68 -19.51
CA GLU A 829 20.11 23.80 -20.03
C GLU A 829 21.09 23.07 -19.10
N VAL A 830 21.88 22.15 -19.66
CA VAL A 830 22.83 21.32 -18.90
C VAL A 830 24.23 21.88 -19.05
N ALA A 831 24.57 22.82 -18.19
CA ALA A 831 25.88 23.48 -18.15
C ALA A 831 26.93 22.71 -17.30
N LEU A 832 26.82 21.37 -17.25
CA LEU A 832 27.76 20.53 -16.52
C LEU A 832 28.92 20.06 -17.44
N PRO A 833 30.13 19.80 -16.89
CA PRO A 833 31.22 19.19 -17.65
C PRO A 833 30.86 17.81 -18.22
N ALA A 834 31.66 17.27 -19.13
CA ALA A 834 31.43 15.93 -19.66
C ALA A 834 31.40 14.87 -18.53
N GLY A 835 30.41 13.99 -18.54
CA GLY A 835 30.18 12.99 -17.50
C GLY A 835 28.73 12.49 -17.44
N ASN A 836 28.48 11.51 -16.57
CA ASN A 836 27.14 10.99 -16.30
C ASN A 836 26.59 11.60 -15.01
N TYR A 837 25.39 12.17 -15.10
CA TYR A 837 24.75 12.83 -13.97
C TYR A 837 23.38 12.21 -13.70
N THR A 838 23.03 12.11 -12.43
CA THR A 838 21.69 11.67 -12.00
C THR A 838 20.70 12.82 -12.15
N VAL A 839 19.62 12.58 -12.88
CA VAL A 839 18.41 13.38 -12.93
C VAL A 839 17.40 12.76 -11.99
N GLU A 840 16.82 13.58 -11.11
CA GLU A 840 15.86 13.14 -10.11
C GLU A 840 14.62 14.04 -10.05
N ILE A 841 13.44 13.42 -9.96
CA ILE A 841 12.15 14.06 -9.69
C ILE A 841 11.41 13.20 -8.66
N LEU A 842 11.07 13.76 -7.50
CA LEU A 842 10.34 13.07 -6.42
C LEU A 842 10.90 11.67 -6.07
N GLY A 843 12.24 11.55 -5.99
CA GLY A 843 12.94 10.30 -5.66
C GLY A 843 13.15 9.34 -6.84
N GLN A 844 12.44 9.51 -7.96
CA GLN A 844 12.73 8.76 -9.19
C GLN A 844 14.04 9.25 -9.78
N LYS A 845 14.89 8.35 -10.27
CA LYS A 845 16.25 8.66 -10.76
C LYS A 845 16.46 8.09 -12.16
N LYS A 846 17.08 8.88 -13.05
CA LYS A 846 17.56 8.47 -14.38
C LYS A 846 18.88 9.16 -14.68
N LEU A 847 19.73 8.57 -15.52
CA LEU A 847 21.00 9.20 -15.91
C LEU A 847 20.82 10.08 -17.15
N ILE A 848 21.57 11.18 -17.20
CA ILE A 848 21.82 11.96 -18.41
C ILE A 848 23.33 11.96 -18.68
N GLU A 849 23.73 11.69 -19.93
CA GLU A 849 25.13 11.76 -20.38
C GLU A 849 25.40 13.15 -20.94
N VAL A 850 26.45 13.80 -20.45
CA VAL A 850 26.94 15.08 -20.96
C VAL A 850 28.27 14.85 -21.68
N ARG A 851 28.39 15.38 -22.90
CA ARG A 851 29.62 15.34 -23.71
C ARG A 851 30.24 16.72 -23.83
N GLU A 852 31.55 16.77 -24.06
CA GLU A 852 32.22 18.03 -24.39
C GLU A 852 31.57 18.65 -25.63
N SER A 853 31.34 19.97 -25.57
CA SER A 853 30.93 20.73 -26.74
C SER A 853 32.07 20.66 -27.75
N SER A 854 31.84 20.02 -28.90
CA SER A 854 32.83 20.01 -29.98
C SER A 854 33.14 21.46 -30.35
N PRO A 855 34.42 21.88 -30.47
CA PRO A 855 34.73 23.20 -30.99
C PRO A 855 34.09 23.31 -32.36
N VAL A 856 33.26 24.34 -32.54
CA VAL A 856 32.59 24.60 -33.82
C VAL A 856 33.67 24.62 -34.89
N ASN A 857 33.64 23.64 -35.78
CA ASN A 857 34.55 23.59 -36.92
C ASN A 857 34.10 24.67 -37.91
N ILE A 858 34.59 25.88 -37.70
CA ILE A 858 34.41 27.06 -38.56
C ILE A 858 34.85 26.81 -40.03
N PHE A 859 35.55 25.70 -40.33
CA PHE A 859 35.86 25.30 -41.71
C PHE A 859 34.70 24.63 -42.46
N LEU A 860 33.64 24.17 -41.78
CA LEU A 860 32.48 23.56 -42.44
C LEU A 860 31.43 24.60 -42.91
N ILE A 861 31.53 25.85 -42.44
CA ILE A 861 30.68 26.97 -42.89
C ILE A 861 31.30 27.71 -44.10
N LEU A 862 32.59 27.53 -44.40
CA LEU A 862 33.21 28.06 -45.64
C LEU A 862 33.01 27.18 -46.89
N GLY A 863 32.61 25.91 -46.73
CA GLY A 863 32.40 24.98 -47.85
C GLY A 863 31.07 25.11 -48.60
N ILE A 864 30.06 25.76 -47.98
CA ILE A 864 28.71 25.90 -48.58
C ILE A 864 28.53 27.28 -49.27
N ILE A 865 29.41 28.25 -49.04
CA ILE A 865 29.35 29.57 -49.69
C ILE A 865 29.95 29.57 -51.11
N ILE A 866 30.79 28.60 -51.48
CA ILE A 866 31.43 28.55 -52.81
C ILE A 866 30.59 27.82 -53.88
N VAL A 867 29.64 26.95 -53.49
CA VAL A 867 28.78 26.22 -54.45
C VAL A 867 27.51 27.02 -54.82
N VAL A 868 27.06 27.96 -53.99
CA VAL A 868 25.92 28.84 -54.31
C VAL A 868 26.34 30.03 -55.19
N GLY A 869 27.60 30.49 -55.11
CA GLY A 869 28.12 31.59 -55.94
C GLY A 869 28.32 31.25 -57.43
N ALA A 870 28.66 29.99 -57.75
CA ALA A 870 28.89 29.57 -59.14
C ALA A 870 27.58 29.30 -59.92
N ILE A 871 26.48 28.98 -59.23
CA ILE A 871 25.17 28.70 -59.85
C ILE A 871 24.42 30.02 -60.16
N ILE A 872 24.68 31.10 -59.42
CA ILE A 872 24.06 32.42 -59.66
C ILE A 872 24.69 33.17 -60.85
N ILE A 873 25.99 32.98 -61.13
CA ILE A 873 26.64 33.60 -62.29
C ILE A 873 26.27 32.87 -63.60
N TYR A 874 26.08 31.55 -63.58
CA TYR A 874 25.65 30.80 -64.78
C TYR A 874 24.19 31.10 -65.18
N TYR A 875 23.31 31.39 -64.22
CA TYR A 875 21.90 31.73 -64.48
C TYR A 875 21.69 33.20 -64.91
N MET A 876 22.66 34.08 -64.69
CA MET A 876 22.58 35.52 -65.03
C MET A 876 23.17 35.87 -66.42
N THR A 877 23.90 34.96 -67.09
CA THR A 877 24.46 35.21 -68.43
C THR A 877 23.67 34.55 -69.57
N ALA A 878 22.70 33.68 -69.29
CA ALA A 878 21.96 32.92 -70.31
C ALA A 878 20.53 33.44 -70.61
N LYS A 879 20.11 34.59 -70.06
CA LYS A 879 18.74 35.11 -70.26
C LYS A 879 18.67 36.61 -70.58
N LYS A 880 19.57 37.09 -71.45
CA LYS A 880 19.46 38.42 -72.07
C LYS A 880 19.80 38.40 -73.56
N SER A 881 19.12 37.53 -74.29
CA SER A 881 19.02 37.57 -75.75
C SER A 881 17.70 36.91 -76.15
N ILE A 882 16.67 37.74 -76.35
CA ILE A 882 15.59 37.68 -77.35
C ILE A 882 14.55 38.74 -76.94
N PHE A 883 14.79 39.98 -77.38
CA PHE A 883 13.83 40.91 -78.00
C PHE A 883 14.62 42.18 -78.41
N GLU A 884 15.25 42.12 -79.59
CA GLU A 884 15.67 43.29 -80.38
C GLU A 884 14.45 43.83 -81.14
N VAL A 885 14.25 45.16 -81.22
CA VAL A 885 14.03 45.93 -82.48
C VAL A 885 14.25 47.43 -82.20
N ILE A 886 15.14 48.09 -82.96
CA ILE A 886 14.95 49.32 -83.78
C ILE A 886 16.29 50.09 -84.00
N LYS A 887 16.86 49.81 -85.20
CA LYS A 887 17.47 50.70 -86.23
C LYS A 887 18.74 51.55 -85.99
N LYS A 888 19.78 51.14 -86.74
CA LYS A 888 20.81 51.91 -87.53
C LYS A 888 20.19 53.03 -88.42
N PRO A 889 20.90 53.97 -89.12
CA PRO A 889 22.31 53.91 -89.59
C PRO A 889 23.12 55.25 -89.66
N LYS A 890 24.45 55.16 -89.58
CA LYS A 890 25.41 55.54 -90.63
C LYS A 890 26.81 55.07 -90.26
#